data_AF-A0A524M8F8-F1
#
_entry.id   AF-A0A524M8F8-F1
#
_cell.length_a   1.000
_cell.length_b   1.000
_cell.length_c   1.000
_cell.angle_alpha   90.00
_cell.angle_beta   90.00
_cell.angle_gamma   90.00
#
_symmetry.space_group_name_H-M   'P 1'
#
loop_
_entity.id
_entity.type
_entity.pdbx_description
1 polymer ?
#
loop_
_entity_poly.entity_id
_entity_poly.type
_entity_poly.pdbx_seq_one_letter_code
_entity_poly.pdbx_strand_id
1 'polypeptide(L)'
;MNSPNLKRIEIPIEGMTCAACATRIEKNLNKLPGVHAIVNLANEKARIEFDDTQTMPDKLVRSIERAGFHVVPQSVQLQINGMTCTTCSGRIKKALNKFPGVTATVNLATEKAHASFKPGSTTVSDLIAAIVKEGYSATEINGANRTEEKERRLATYHAELRMFLVSAALTLPLMLHMGAIFSGTTTELLPRWLQWLLATPIQFWIGMRFYTGAWHALRGGIANMDVLVALGTSMAYLFSAIVTLLVLNQHVYFESSATIITLVLLGKLMEARAKSKTSAAIEELIGLQPKTARVERDGEIVEVDANTLKINDFFIVRPGENLPVDGTVVEGSSSVNESMLTGESLPVSKRIGAKVYAATMNQQGLLKCRATSVGSHTQLAAIIRLVEEAQGSKAPIQKMADTISGIFVPVVMTISALTLLLTWWLVDDFVLALINAVTVLVIACPCALGLATPTAIMVGVGRGAQVGILVKNAAALEQAEKIHTLIFDKTGTLTEGRPMVTNIIPIGFITKHDLIQVSATLEQGSEHPLAKAVLERAESMNIKPQTVHDFTAVTGSGITARINNTEYMLGAAKFLLNHGAVVDNDRIATLQAEGKTVIGVARKFGGTLEILGYLAVADQLRSTSEQAVKRLQSIGIEVIMLTGDNPATAAAIAKKLGITSYRAEVLPQDKAAEVERIKSTGRFTAMVGDGINDAPALAAANVSFAIG
;
A
#
# COMPACT_ATOMS: atom_id res chain seq x y z
N MET A 1 -41.79 32.67 7.28
CA MET A 1 -41.80 31.63 6.24
C MET A 1 -40.35 31.26 5.97
N ASN A 2 -39.86 30.16 6.54
CA ASN A 2 -38.52 29.66 6.25
C ASN A 2 -38.57 28.99 4.88
N SER A 3 -37.85 29.53 3.89
CA SER A 3 -37.67 28.87 2.61
C SER A 3 -37.09 27.47 2.84
N PRO A 4 -37.63 26.40 2.21
CA PRO A 4 -37.07 25.06 2.37
C PRO A 4 -35.63 25.06 1.86
N ASN A 5 -34.71 24.59 2.69
CA ASN A 5 -33.28 24.55 2.38
C ASN A 5 -33.01 23.33 1.48
N LEU A 6 -33.53 23.39 0.24
CA LEU A 6 -33.45 22.32 -0.74
C LEU A 6 -32.00 22.15 -1.18
N LYS A 7 -31.43 20.99 -0.83
CA LYS A 7 -30.08 20.59 -1.26
C LYS A 7 -30.20 19.64 -2.45
N ARG A 8 -29.34 19.83 -3.43
CA ARG A 8 -29.21 18.95 -4.60
C ARG A 8 -27.96 18.12 -4.48
N ILE A 9 -28.09 16.81 -4.69
CA ILE A 9 -26.98 15.87 -4.70
C ILE A 9 -27.08 14.93 -5.91
N GLU A 10 -25.93 14.45 -6.38
CA GLU A 10 -25.85 13.37 -7.37
C GLU A 10 -25.16 12.17 -6.73
N ILE A 11 -25.82 11.01 -6.79
CA ILE A 11 -25.32 9.76 -6.22
C ILE A 11 -25.04 8.77 -7.38
N PRO A 12 -23.79 8.34 -7.59
CA PRO A 12 -23.47 7.23 -8.48
C PRO A 12 -23.96 5.91 -7.88
N ILE A 13 -24.55 5.05 -8.70
CA ILE A 13 -25.19 3.79 -8.28
C ILE A 13 -24.70 2.64 -9.16
N GLU A 14 -24.13 1.63 -8.53
CA GLU A 14 -23.64 0.42 -9.16
C GLU A 14 -24.66 -0.73 -9.03
N GLY A 15 -24.73 -1.59 -10.06
CA GLY A 15 -25.64 -2.74 -10.12
C GLY A 15 -26.95 -2.50 -10.87
N MET A 16 -27.11 -1.35 -11.55
CA MET A 16 -28.25 -1.11 -12.43
C MET A 16 -28.06 -1.77 -13.79
N THR A 17 -28.83 -2.81 -14.10
CA THR A 17 -28.72 -3.58 -15.36
C THR A 17 -29.87 -3.36 -16.33
N CYS A 18 -30.95 -2.68 -15.92
CA CYS A 18 -32.09 -2.39 -16.77
C CYS A 18 -32.87 -1.14 -16.34
N ALA A 19 -33.77 -0.65 -17.21
CA ALA A 19 -34.63 0.49 -16.93
C ALA A 19 -35.53 0.26 -15.69
N ALA A 20 -35.95 -0.98 -15.45
CA ALA A 20 -36.74 -1.34 -14.27
C ALA A 20 -35.95 -1.16 -12.95
N CYS A 21 -34.62 -1.34 -12.96
CA CYS A 21 -33.76 -1.04 -11.82
C CYS A 21 -33.79 0.46 -11.48
N ALA A 22 -33.64 1.32 -12.50
CA ALA A 22 -33.68 2.78 -12.32
C ALA A 22 -35.03 3.24 -11.76
N THR A 23 -36.15 2.75 -12.33
CA THR A 23 -37.50 3.10 -11.84
C THR A 23 -37.75 2.60 -10.41
N ARG A 24 -37.21 1.43 -10.03
CA ARG A 24 -37.33 0.89 -8.67
C ARG A 24 -36.59 1.77 -7.65
N ILE A 25 -35.39 2.22 -7.97
CA ILE A 25 -34.61 3.12 -7.12
C ILE A 25 -35.31 4.47 -7.00
N GLU A 26 -35.75 5.04 -8.11
CA GLU A 26 -36.47 6.31 -8.16
C GLU A 26 -37.72 6.30 -7.28
N LYS A 27 -38.53 5.23 -7.38
CA LYS A 27 -39.73 5.04 -6.56
C LYS A 27 -39.42 4.88 -5.07
N ASN A 28 -38.29 4.28 -4.70
CA ASN A 28 -37.90 4.12 -3.29
C ASN A 28 -37.32 5.40 -2.69
N LEU A 29 -36.61 6.21 -3.48
CA LEU A 29 -36.10 7.51 -3.05
C LEU A 29 -37.24 8.52 -2.89
N ASN A 30 -38.18 8.57 -3.84
CA ASN A 30 -39.34 9.47 -3.81
C ASN A 30 -40.39 9.14 -2.72
N LYS A 31 -40.26 8.00 -2.03
CA LYS A 31 -41.08 7.68 -0.84
C LYS A 31 -40.59 8.38 0.42
N LEU A 32 -39.37 8.91 0.43
CA LEU A 32 -38.80 9.59 1.59
C LEU A 32 -39.37 11.02 1.69
N PRO A 33 -39.67 11.50 2.90
CA PRO A 33 -40.28 12.81 3.10
C PRO A 33 -39.34 13.93 2.63
N GLY A 34 -39.86 14.82 1.79
CA GLY A 34 -39.12 15.96 1.25
C GLY A 34 -38.04 15.60 0.23
N VAL A 35 -38.15 14.45 -0.46
CA VAL A 35 -37.17 13.98 -1.45
C VAL A 35 -37.81 13.91 -2.85
N HIS A 36 -37.14 14.50 -3.83
CA HIS A 36 -37.42 14.38 -5.25
C HIS A 36 -36.19 13.85 -5.99
N ALA A 37 -36.26 12.61 -6.47
CA ALA A 37 -35.18 11.90 -7.13
C ALA A 37 -35.55 11.55 -8.57
N ILE A 38 -34.56 11.68 -9.46
CA ILE A 38 -34.61 11.23 -10.86
C ILE A 38 -33.40 10.33 -11.09
N VAL A 39 -33.62 9.10 -11.60
CA VAL A 39 -32.53 8.14 -11.80
C VAL A 39 -32.27 7.94 -13.29
N ASN A 40 -31.04 8.20 -13.73
CA ASN A 40 -30.62 8.02 -15.11
C ASN A 40 -29.77 6.76 -15.24
N LEU A 41 -30.31 5.76 -15.95
CA LEU A 41 -29.63 4.49 -16.22
C LEU A 41 -28.36 4.69 -17.06
N ALA A 42 -28.40 5.54 -18.09
CA ALA A 42 -27.30 5.70 -19.03
C ALA A 42 -26.03 6.28 -18.39
N ASN A 43 -26.21 7.08 -17.33
CA ASN A 43 -25.11 7.71 -16.61
C ASN A 43 -24.87 7.07 -15.23
N GLU A 44 -25.58 5.98 -14.91
CA GLU A 44 -25.53 5.27 -13.63
C GLU A 44 -25.64 6.19 -12.39
N LYS A 45 -26.49 7.21 -12.46
CA LYS A 45 -26.59 8.27 -11.44
C LYS A 45 -28.03 8.57 -11.03
N ALA A 46 -28.24 8.80 -9.74
CA ALA A 46 -29.45 9.39 -9.19
C ALA A 46 -29.22 10.87 -8.86
N ARG A 47 -30.01 11.76 -9.44
CA ARG A 47 -30.06 13.18 -9.06
C ARG A 47 -31.18 13.37 -8.07
N ILE A 48 -30.87 13.85 -6.88
CA ILE A 48 -31.80 13.94 -5.75
C ILE A 48 -31.81 15.37 -5.22
N GLU A 49 -32.99 15.95 -5.15
CA GLU A 49 -33.27 17.21 -4.46
C GLU A 49 -34.01 16.87 -3.17
N PHE A 50 -33.47 17.27 -2.01
CA PHE A 50 -34.08 16.92 -0.73
C PHE A 50 -33.97 18.03 0.30
N ASP A 51 -34.91 18.01 1.25
CA ASP A 51 -34.91 18.87 2.44
C ASP A 51 -34.11 18.22 3.57
N ASP A 52 -32.98 18.85 3.93
CA ASP A 52 -32.05 18.42 4.98
C ASP A 52 -32.70 18.36 6.37
N THR A 53 -33.77 19.13 6.59
CA THR A 53 -34.52 19.14 7.86
C THR A 53 -35.45 17.93 8.02
N GLN A 54 -35.81 17.28 6.91
CA GLN A 54 -36.76 16.15 6.89
C GLN A 54 -36.07 14.80 6.63
N THR A 55 -35.04 14.78 5.78
CA THR A 55 -34.32 13.54 5.41
C THR A 55 -32.81 13.75 5.42
N MET A 56 -32.11 12.97 6.25
CA MET A 56 -30.65 12.97 6.28
C MET A 56 -30.06 12.19 5.08
N PRO A 57 -28.88 12.60 4.55
CA PRO A 57 -28.23 11.96 3.41
C PRO A 57 -28.01 10.44 3.58
N ASP A 58 -27.68 9.99 4.79
CA ASP A 58 -27.50 8.56 5.10
C ASP A 58 -28.76 7.72 4.84
N LYS A 59 -29.95 8.31 5.00
CA LYS A 59 -31.21 7.61 4.72
C LYS A 59 -31.44 7.42 3.21
N LEU A 60 -30.95 8.34 2.39
CA LEU A 60 -31.00 8.21 0.92
C LEU A 60 -30.14 7.03 0.47
N VAL A 61 -28.89 6.96 0.96
CA VAL A 61 -27.96 5.87 0.65
C VAL A 61 -28.49 4.53 1.14
N ARG A 62 -28.99 4.45 2.38
CA ARG A 62 -29.60 3.22 2.91
C ARG A 62 -30.84 2.78 2.13
N SER A 63 -31.60 3.73 1.56
CA SER A 63 -32.76 3.41 0.70
C SER A 63 -32.31 2.73 -0.60
N ILE A 64 -31.21 3.20 -1.19
CA ILE A 64 -30.59 2.61 -2.39
C ILE A 64 -30.02 1.23 -2.06
N GLU A 65 -29.30 1.09 -0.95
CA GLU A 65 -28.74 -0.19 -0.47
C GLU A 65 -29.84 -1.22 -0.18
N ARG A 66 -30.94 -0.82 0.48
CA ARG A 66 -32.11 -1.69 0.71
C ARG A 66 -32.84 -2.09 -0.57
N ALA A 67 -32.73 -1.28 -1.63
CA ALA A 67 -33.28 -1.62 -2.92
C ALA A 67 -32.45 -2.68 -3.67
N GLY A 68 -31.28 -3.06 -3.13
CA GLY A 68 -30.37 -4.08 -3.67
C GLY A 68 -29.24 -3.51 -4.53
N PHE A 69 -28.94 -2.21 -4.43
CA PHE A 69 -27.94 -1.53 -5.25
C PHE A 69 -26.83 -0.93 -4.38
N HIS A 70 -25.63 -0.74 -4.94
CA HIS A 70 -24.50 -0.21 -4.20
C HIS A 70 -24.23 1.25 -4.55
N VAL A 71 -24.02 2.08 -3.53
CA VAL A 71 -23.56 3.46 -3.73
C VAL A 71 -22.04 3.46 -3.64
N VAL A 72 -21.38 3.85 -4.73
CA VAL A 72 -19.92 3.90 -4.80
C VAL A 72 -19.43 5.07 -3.93
N PRO A 73 -18.53 4.84 -2.94
CA PRO A 73 -17.91 5.92 -2.20
C PRO A 73 -17.16 6.86 -3.14
N GLN A 74 -17.32 8.17 -2.95
CA GLN A 74 -16.49 9.16 -3.63
C GLN A 74 -15.14 9.24 -2.91
N SER A 75 -14.06 9.03 -3.65
CA SER A 75 -12.70 9.28 -3.20
C SER A 75 -12.18 10.57 -3.81
N VAL A 76 -11.67 11.47 -2.99
CA VAL A 76 -10.96 12.67 -3.43
C VAL A 76 -9.54 12.67 -2.89
N GLN A 77 -8.60 13.13 -3.72
CA GLN A 77 -7.26 13.47 -3.29
C GLN A 77 -7.13 14.99 -3.19
N LEU A 78 -6.66 15.46 -2.04
CA LEU A 78 -6.42 16.87 -1.75
C LEU A 78 -4.92 17.08 -1.56
N GLN A 79 -4.33 17.99 -2.35
CA GLN A 79 -3.00 18.52 -2.07
C GLN A 79 -3.11 19.53 -0.93
N ILE A 80 -2.26 19.41 0.09
CA ILE A 80 -2.25 20.29 1.25
C ILE A 80 -0.92 21.01 1.31
N ASN A 81 -0.94 22.34 1.38
CA ASN A 81 0.27 23.15 1.54
C ASN A 81 0.43 23.62 3.00
N GLY A 82 1.67 23.65 3.47
CA GLY A 82 2.04 24.14 4.81
C GLY A 82 2.13 23.05 5.89
N MET A 83 2.07 21.76 5.52
CA MET A 83 2.26 20.68 6.48
C MET A 83 3.76 20.47 6.80
N THR A 84 4.22 21.05 7.89
CA THR A 84 5.65 20.97 8.30
C THR A 84 5.94 19.88 9.33
N CYS A 85 4.90 19.24 9.90
CA CYS A 85 5.04 18.39 11.07
C CYS A 85 4.07 17.18 11.09
N THR A 86 4.44 16.14 11.83
CA THR A 86 3.64 14.91 12.04
C THR A 86 2.38 15.13 12.88
N THR A 87 2.38 16.18 13.69
CA THR A 87 1.21 16.69 14.43
C THR A 87 0.21 17.38 13.51
N CYS A 88 0.72 18.03 12.45
CA CYS A 88 -0.04 18.76 11.46
C CYS A 88 -0.94 17.78 10.66
N SER A 89 -0.37 16.67 10.19
CA SER A 89 -1.12 15.61 9.50
C SER A 89 -2.14 14.91 10.41
N GLY A 90 -1.79 14.66 11.67
CA GLY A 90 -2.71 14.10 12.66
C GLY A 90 -3.91 14.99 12.96
N ARG A 91 -3.69 16.31 13.01
CA ARG A 91 -4.74 17.32 13.23
C ARG A 91 -5.68 17.41 12.04
N ILE A 92 -5.14 17.47 10.82
CA ILE A 92 -5.95 17.46 9.59
C ILE A 92 -6.73 16.16 9.49
N LYS A 93 -6.11 15.01 9.77
CA LYS A 93 -6.80 13.72 9.81
C LYS A 93 -7.96 13.72 10.80
N LYS A 94 -7.77 14.26 12.01
CA LYS A 94 -8.84 14.39 13.01
C LYS A 94 -9.94 15.35 12.54
N ALA A 95 -9.59 16.46 11.89
CA ALA A 95 -10.55 17.42 11.37
C ALA A 95 -11.41 16.82 10.24
N LEU A 96 -10.79 16.08 9.31
CA LEU A 96 -11.49 15.41 8.21
C LEU A 96 -12.35 14.24 8.70
N ASN A 97 -11.86 13.43 9.64
CA ASN A 97 -12.62 12.29 10.20
C ASN A 97 -13.76 12.70 11.15
N LYS A 98 -13.91 14.00 11.49
CA LYS A 98 -15.09 14.50 12.22
C LYS A 98 -16.35 14.53 11.36
N PHE A 99 -16.20 14.58 10.04
CA PHE A 99 -17.34 14.58 9.14
C PHE A 99 -18.00 13.20 9.09
N PRO A 100 -19.35 13.11 9.18
CA PRO A 100 -20.06 11.83 9.15
C PRO A 100 -19.79 11.06 7.85
N GLY A 101 -19.37 9.80 7.98
CA GLY A 101 -19.13 8.92 6.84
C GLY A 101 -17.85 9.24 6.04
N VAL A 102 -16.98 10.11 6.55
CA VAL A 102 -15.66 10.40 5.96
C VAL A 102 -14.59 9.51 6.58
N THR A 103 -13.87 8.79 5.74
CA THR A 103 -12.63 8.11 6.10
C THR A 103 -11.47 8.79 5.39
N ALA A 104 -10.68 9.55 6.14
CA ALA A 104 -9.55 10.31 5.64
C ALA A 104 -8.21 9.76 6.14
N THR A 105 -7.27 9.64 5.22
CA THR A 105 -5.85 9.40 5.46
C THR A 105 -5.07 10.64 5.00
N VAL A 106 -4.05 11.03 5.75
CA VAL A 106 -3.23 12.20 5.45
C VAL A 106 -1.78 11.77 5.46
N ASN A 107 -1.09 11.96 4.34
CA ASN A 107 0.29 11.60 4.14
C ASN A 107 1.15 12.87 4.20
N LEU A 108 2.01 12.96 5.22
CA LEU A 108 2.94 14.08 5.39
C LEU A 108 4.06 14.07 4.34
N ALA A 109 4.51 12.89 3.89
CA ALA A 109 5.61 12.76 2.94
C ALA A 109 5.25 13.31 1.56
N THR A 110 4.02 13.04 1.11
CA THR A 110 3.50 13.49 -0.19
C THR A 110 2.71 14.79 -0.10
N GLU A 111 2.46 15.28 1.12
CA GLU A 111 1.61 16.42 1.38
C GLU A 111 0.16 16.26 0.86
N LYS A 112 -0.33 15.01 0.78
CA LYS A 112 -1.66 14.69 0.24
C LYS A 112 -2.58 14.15 1.33
N ALA A 113 -3.86 14.50 1.24
CA ALA A 113 -4.93 13.82 1.96
C ALA A 113 -5.80 13.04 0.98
N HIS A 114 -6.06 11.79 1.30
CA HIS A 114 -7.06 10.99 0.61
C HIS A 114 -8.28 10.89 1.51
N ALA A 115 -9.42 11.37 1.04
CA ALA A 115 -10.68 11.27 1.75
C ALA A 115 -11.66 10.43 0.93
N SER A 116 -12.19 9.37 1.56
CA SER A 116 -13.30 8.58 1.02
C SER A 116 -14.55 8.95 1.80
N PHE A 117 -15.61 9.32 1.10
CA PHE A 117 -16.87 9.73 1.71
C PHE A 117 -18.05 9.32 0.85
N LYS A 118 -19.21 9.16 1.50
CA LYS A 118 -20.44 8.83 0.79
C LYS A 118 -20.97 10.09 0.08
N PRO A 119 -21.29 10.02 -1.22
CA PRO A 119 -21.87 11.15 -1.96
C PRO A 119 -23.09 11.72 -1.23
N GLY A 120 -23.06 13.02 -0.94
CA GLY A 120 -24.13 13.73 -0.24
C GLY A 120 -23.98 13.90 1.27
N SER A 121 -23.05 13.20 1.96
CA SER A 121 -22.77 13.46 3.38
C SER A 121 -21.84 14.66 3.61
N THR A 122 -21.02 14.98 2.60
CA THR A 122 -19.99 16.03 2.64
C THR A 122 -19.58 16.38 1.21
N THR A 123 -19.19 17.64 0.96
CA THR A 123 -18.63 18.07 -0.32
C THR A 123 -17.11 18.24 -0.24
N VAL A 124 -16.43 18.19 -1.40
CA VAL A 124 -14.98 18.47 -1.48
C VAL A 124 -14.66 19.87 -0.93
N SER A 125 -15.52 20.86 -1.19
CA SER A 125 -15.38 22.22 -0.67
C SER A 125 -15.45 22.27 0.87
N ASP A 126 -16.30 21.47 1.50
CA ASP A 126 -16.38 21.38 2.97
C ASP A 126 -15.09 20.79 3.57
N LEU A 127 -14.52 19.78 2.91
CA LEU A 127 -13.25 19.18 3.32
C LEU A 127 -12.10 20.19 3.20
N ILE A 128 -12.04 20.96 2.11
CA ILE A 128 -11.05 22.03 1.92
C ILE A 128 -11.24 23.12 2.99
N ALA A 129 -12.46 23.57 3.25
CA ALA A 129 -12.76 24.57 4.27
C ALA A 129 -12.34 24.11 5.68
N ALA A 130 -12.52 22.83 6.00
CA ALA A 130 -12.05 22.27 7.26
C ALA A 130 -10.52 22.32 7.39
N ILE A 131 -9.78 22.05 6.32
CA ILE A 131 -8.32 22.14 6.30
C ILE A 131 -7.86 23.60 6.46
N VAL A 132 -8.54 24.55 5.79
CA VAL A 132 -8.28 25.99 5.91
C VAL A 132 -8.53 26.51 7.32
N LYS A 133 -9.59 26.04 7.98
CA LYS A 133 -9.90 26.39 9.37
C LYS A 133 -8.80 25.95 10.36
N GLU A 134 -8.10 24.84 10.05
CA GLU A 134 -6.97 24.37 10.85
C GLU A 134 -5.66 25.13 10.56
N GLY A 135 -5.66 26.05 9.58
CA GLY A 135 -4.54 26.92 9.24
C GLY A 135 -3.71 26.48 8.03
N TYR A 136 -4.22 25.57 7.20
CA TYR A 136 -3.51 25.02 6.05
C TYR A 136 -4.20 25.35 4.73
N SER A 137 -3.51 25.31 3.60
CA SER A 137 -4.17 25.48 2.29
C SER A 137 -4.44 24.11 1.67
N ALA A 138 -5.59 23.90 1.01
CA ALA A 138 -5.87 22.64 0.31
C ALA A 138 -6.48 22.88 -1.07
N THR A 139 -6.11 22.04 -2.04
CA THR A 139 -6.64 22.04 -3.41
C THR A 139 -6.89 20.61 -3.88
N GLU A 140 -7.95 20.39 -4.63
CA GLU A 140 -8.25 19.08 -5.22
C GLU A 140 -7.24 18.72 -6.32
N ILE A 141 -6.79 17.47 -6.33
CA ILE A 141 -5.89 16.93 -7.35
C ILE A 141 -6.73 16.33 -8.48
N ASN A 142 -6.78 17.02 -9.62
CA ASN A 142 -7.36 16.48 -10.84
C ASN A 142 -6.24 15.93 -11.74
N GLY A 143 -6.46 14.73 -12.33
CA GLY A 143 -5.45 13.96 -13.07
C GLY A 143 -4.76 14.68 -14.24
N ALA A 144 -5.29 15.83 -14.69
CA ALA A 144 -4.71 16.67 -15.73
C ALA A 144 -3.47 17.48 -15.29
N ASN A 145 -3.22 17.67 -13.97
CA ASN A 145 -2.26 18.69 -13.50
C ASN A 145 -1.00 18.14 -12.81
N ARG A 146 -0.60 16.88 -13.05
CA ARG A 146 0.66 16.33 -12.48
C ARG A 146 1.92 17.10 -12.89
N THR A 147 1.95 17.61 -14.12
CA THR A 147 3.07 18.41 -14.63
C THR A 147 3.16 19.77 -13.93
N GLU A 148 2.01 20.44 -13.75
CA GLU A 148 1.92 21.69 -12.99
C GLU A 148 2.28 21.49 -11.51
N GLU A 149 1.88 20.36 -10.92
CA GLU A 149 2.22 20.00 -9.53
C GLU A 149 3.73 19.83 -9.35
N LYS A 150 4.39 19.17 -10.31
CA LYS A 150 5.86 19.01 -10.32
C LYS A 150 6.59 20.34 -10.47
N GLU A 151 6.14 21.19 -11.39
CA GLU A 151 6.70 22.53 -11.59
C GLU A 151 6.55 23.40 -10.35
N ARG A 152 5.38 23.36 -9.70
CA ARG A 152 5.12 24.10 -8.46
C ARG A 152 5.99 23.62 -7.31
N ARG A 153 6.23 22.30 -7.20
CA ARG A 153 7.12 21.70 -6.18
C ARG A 153 8.60 22.07 -6.41
N LEU A 154 9.04 22.16 -7.67
CA LEU A 154 10.38 22.65 -8.00
C LEU A 154 10.52 24.14 -7.67
N ALA A 155 9.48 24.93 -7.95
CA ALA A 155 9.46 26.36 -7.65
C ALA A 155 9.54 26.64 -6.14
N THR A 156 8.83 25.88 -5.30
CA THR A 156 8.92 25.99 -3.84
C THR A 156 10.31 25.60 -3.34
N TYR A 157 10.89 24.50 -3.83
CA TYR A 157 12.26 24.11 -3.49
C TYR A 157 13.29 25.20 -3.85
N HIS A 158 13.19 25.79 -5.05
CA HIS A 158 14.06 26.90 -5.46
C HIS A 158 13.85 28.16 -4.62
N ALA A 159 12.62 28.43 -4.15
CA ALA A 159 12.37 29.53 -3.22
C ALA A 159 13.05 29.27 -1.86
N GLU A 160 12.97 28.06 -1.32
CA GLU A 160 13.65 27.69 -0.08
C GLU A 160 15.18 27.73 -0.20
N LEU A 161 15.72 27.24 -1.31
CA LEU A 161 17.15 27.32 -1.62
C LEU A 161 17.61 28.78 -1.66
N ARG A 162 16.86 29.67 -2.32
CA ARG A 162 17.17 31.11 -2.35
C ARG A 162 17.16 31.72 -0.96
N MET A 163 16.15 31.42 -0.14
CA MET A 163 16.07 31.88 1.25
C MET A 163 17.26 31.40 2.08
N PHE A 164 17.68 30.13 1.89
CA PHE A 164 18.89 29.60 2.54
C PHE A 164 20.15 30.32 2.07
N LEU A 165 20.34 30.52 0.77
CA LEU A 165 21.51 31.22 0.24
C LEU A 165 21.60 32.65 0.75
N VAL A 166 20.48 33.38 0.83
CA VAL A 166 20.41 34.71 1.44
C VAL A 166 20.76 34.64 2.93
N SER A 167 20.19 33.68 3.67
CA SER A 167 20.49 33.46 5.10
C SER A 167 21.98 33.18 5.34
N ALA A 168 22.57 32.29 4.54
CA ALA A 168 23.98 31.92 4.61
C ALA A 168 24.88 33.11 4.26
N ALA A 169 24.55 33.88 3.22
CA ALA A 169 25.30 35.07 2.83
C ALA A 169 25.28 36.14 3.94
N LEU A 170 24.14 36.37 4.60
CA LEU A 170 24.02 37.33 5.71
C LEU A 170 24.67 36.82 7.01
N THR A 171 24.69 35.50 7.22
CA THR A 171 25.30 34.87 8.41
C THR A 171 26.82 34.74 8.27
N LEU A 172 27.35 34.62 7.05
CA LEU A 172 28.77 34.38 6.80
C LEU A 172 29.68 35.46 7.43
N PRO A 173 29.41 36.78 7.31
CA PRO A 173 30.21 37.80 7.99
C PRO A 173 30.20 37.63 9.52
N LEU A 174 29.05 37.28 10.11
CA LEU A 174 28.92 37.03 11.54
C LEU A 174 29.75 35.82 12.00
N MET A 175 29.78 34.74 11.21
CA MET A 175 30.62 33.57 11.48
C MET A 175 32.12 33.88 11.33
N LEU A 176 32.49 34.67 10.31
CA LEU A 176 33.87 35.10 10.10
C LEU A 176 34.37 35.96 11.27
N HIS A 177 33.52 36.84 11.80
CA HIS A 177 33.80 37.59 13.02
C HIS A 177 34.09 36.67 14.21
N MET A 178 33.24 35.66 14.43
CA MET A 178 33.45 34.65 15.48
C MET A 178 34.79 33.91 15.30
N GLY A 179 35.12 33.50 14.08
CA GLY A 179 36.39 32.83 13.77
C GLY A 179 37.61 33.71 14.00
N ALA A 180 37.51 35.01 13.69
CA ALA A 180 38.60 35.96 13.93
C ALA A 180 38.85 36.22 15.42
N ILE A 181 37.78 36.32 16.22
CA ILE A 181 37.89 36.40 17.69
C ILE A 181 38.56 35.13 18.23
N PHE A 182 38.17 33.95 17.74
CA PHE A 182 38.77 32.67 18.14
C PHE A 182 40.26 32.56 17.79
N SER A 183 40.68 33.15 16.65
CA SER A 183 42.08 33.19 16.22
C SER A 183 42.98 34.16 17.02
N GLY A 184 42.44 34.83 18.04
CA GLY A 184 43.18 35.75 18.90
C GLY A 184 43.23 37.20 18.40
N THR A 185 42.42 37.55 17.40
CA THR A 185 42.34 38.92 16.87
C THR A 185 41.41 39.76 17.76
N THR A 186 41.90 40.84 18.37
CA THR A 186 41.14 41.67 19.34
C THR A 186 40.35 42.81 18.70
N THR A 187 40.44 42.99 17.38
CA THR A 187 39.66 44.01 16.67
C THR A 187 38.25 43.51 16.41
N GLU A 188 37.23 44.28 16.82
CA GLU A 188 35.85 44.07 16.39
C GLU A 188 35.78 44.28 14.85
N LEU A 189 36.05 43.23 14.06
CA LEU A 189 36.01 43.30 12.59
C LEU A 189 34.66 43.77 12.04
N LEU A 190 33.59 43.54 12.81
CA LEU A 190 32.22 43.90 12.45
C LEU A 190 31.62 44.74 13.58
N PRO A 191 31.29 46.03 13.33
CA PRO A 191 30.69 46.87 14.35
C PRO A 191 29.29 46.37 14.73
N ARG A 192 28.92 46.52 16.00
CA ARG A 192 27.67 45.97 16.57
C ARG A 192 26.41 46.35 15.80
N TRP A 193 26.32 47.59 15.31
CA TRP A 193 25.17 48.05 14.52
C TRP A 193 25.03 47.27 13.19
N LEU A 194 26.15 46.88 12.58
CA LEU A 194 26.15 46.10 11.35
C LEU A 194 25.79 44.63 11.64
N GLN A 195 26.25 44.08 12.77
CA GLN A 195 25.80 42.76 13.22
C GLN A 195 24.28 42.72 13.43
N TRP A 196 23.74 43.76 14.08
CA TRP A 196 22.30 43.91 14.30
C TRP A 196 21.55 44.03 12.96
N LEU A 197 22.03 44.85 12.04
CA LEU A 197 21.44 45.02 10.70
C LEU A 197 21.43 43.71 9.90
N LEU A 198 22.50 42.91 9.96
CA LEU A 198 22.59 41.62 9.26
C LEU A 198 21.70 40.54 9.91
N ALA A 199 21.62 40.52 11.24
CA ALA A 199 20.82 39.54 11.98
C ALA A 199 19.31 39.80 11.88
N THR A 200 18.87 41.06 11.73
CA THR A 200 17.44 41.43 11.72
C THR A 200 16.64 40.75 10.59
N PRO A 201 17.07 40.75 9.31
CA PRO A 201 16.38 40.02 8.24
C PRO A 201 16.38 38.51 8.46
N ILE A 202 17.46 37.95 9.02
CA ILE A 202 17.54 36.53 9.32
C ILE A 202 16.51 36.16 10.38
N GLN A 203 16.43 36.96 11.46
CA GLN A 203 15.52 36.73 12.57
C GLN A 203 14.04 36.81 12.15
N PHE A 204 13.64 37.94 11.56
CA PHE A 204 12.21 38.23 11.38
C PHE A 204 11.69 37.92 9.98
N TRP A 205 12.51 37.90 8.94
CA TRP A 205 12.04 37.58 7.60
C TRP A 205 12.24 36.10 7.27
N ILE A 206 13.48 35.60 7.37
CA ILE A 206 13.78 34.18 7.12
C ILE A 206 13.22 33.30 8.26
N GLY A 207 13.39 33.76 9.50
CA GLY A 207 12.92 33.06 10.70
C GLY A 207 11.41 33.10 10.94
N MET A 208 10.65 33.92 10.19
CA MET A 208 9.18 34.06 10.34
C MET A 208 8.45 32.71 10.37
N ARG A 209 8.93 31.75 9.57
CA ARG A 209 8.38 30.38 9.51
C ARG A 209 8.36 29.68 10.88
N PHE A 210 9.40 29.88 11.70
CA PHE A 210 9.53 29.24 13.00
C PHE A 210 8.58 29.88 14.02
N TYR A 211 8.37 31.19 13.93
CA TYR A 211 7.37 31.88 14.74
C TYR A 211 5.95 31.42 14.42
N THR A 212 5.61 31.29 13.13
CA THR A 212 4.30 30.75 12.73
C THR A 212 4.12 29.31 13.21
N GLY A 213 5.15 28.46 13.05
CA GLY A 213 5.13 27.07 13.50
C GLY A 213 4.98 26.95 15.02
N ALA A 214 5.74 27.72 15.78
CA ALA A 214 5.68 27.79 17.23
C ALA A 214 4.31 28.22 17.74
N TRP A 215 3.72 29.25 17.14
CA TRP A 215 2.39 29.73 17.49
C TRP A 215 1.31 28.66 17.26
N HIS A 216 1.34 27.98 16.12
CA HIS A 216 0.40 26.90 15.83
C HIS A 216 0.57 25.69 16.76
N ALA A 217 1.81 25.36 17.13
CA ALA A 217 2.12 24.28 18.06
C ALA A 217 1.58 24.57 19.47
N LEU A 218 1.89 25.75 20.02
CA LEU A 218 1.43 26.19 21.34
C LEU A 218 -0.10 26.26 21.43
N ARG A 219 -0.75 26.82 20.40
CA ARG A 219 -2.22 26.83 20.33
C ARG A 219 -2.83 25.42 20.28
N GLY A 220 -2.07 24.45 19.76
CA GLY A 220 -2.42 23.03 19.74
C GLY A 220 -2.13 22.29 21.05
N GLY A 221 -1.57 22.95 22.07
CA GLY A 221 -1.23 22.36 23.37
C GLY A 221 0.02 21.48 23.35
N ILE A 222 0.92 21.65 22.37
CA ILE A 222 2.13 20.83 22.21
C ILE A 222 3.34 21.76 22.00
N ALA A 223 4.49 21.41 22.56
CA ALA A 223 5.76 22.08 22.26
C ALA A 223 6.56 21.24 21.24
N ASN A 224 7.05 21.88 20.17
CA ASN A 224 7.83 21.23 19.11
C ASN A 224 9.17 21.96 18.88
N MET A 225 9.95 21.50 17.90
CA MET A 225 11.24 22.11 17.55
C MET A 225 11.14 23.59 17.16
N ASP A 226 10.05 24.01 16.50
CA ASP A 226 9.86 25.41 16.11
C ASP A 226 9.75 26.33 17.33
N VAL A 227 9.11 25.86 18.42
CA VAL A 227 9.03 26.60 19.70
C VAL A 227 10.43 26.82 20.28
N LEU A 228 11.28 25.80 20.27
CA LEU A 228 12.65 25.89 20.80
C LEU A 228 13.50 26.87 19.97
N VAL A 229 13.44 26.77 18.65
CA VAL A 229 14.18 27.66 17.74
C VAL A 229 13.69 29.10 17.88
N ALA A 230 12.38 29.33 17.83
CA ALA A 230 11.81 30.66 17.95
C ALA A 230 12.17 31.31 19.29
N LEU A 231 12.07 30.58 20.40
CA LEU A 231 12.35 31.11 21.74
C LEU A 231 13.85 31.35 21.95
N GLY A 232 14.71 30.37 21.65
CA GLY A 232 16.16 30.50 21.83
C GLY A 232 16.78 31.60 20.98
N THR A 233 16.41 31.69 19.70
CA THR A 233 16.91 32.74 18.79
C THR A 233 16.37 34.11 19.18
N SER A 234 15.08 34.21 19.56
CA SER A 234 14.53 35.48 20.03
C SER A 234 15.21 35.98 21.29
N MET A 235 15.50 35.10 22.26
CA MET A 235 16.20 35.49 23.48
C MET A 235 17.61 36.01 23.16
N ALA A 236 18.39 35.29 22.34
CA ALA A 236 19.72 35.74 21.92
C ALA A 236 19.68 37.07 21.17
N TYR A 237 18.75 37.22 20.22
CA TYR A 237 18.60 38.43 19.42
C TYR A 237 18.15 39.63 20.27
N LEU A 238 17.11 39.49 21.09
CA LEU A 238 16.58 40.59 21.91
C LEU A 238 17.57 41.05 22.97
N PHE A 239 18.27 40.12 23.62
CA PHE A 239 19.35 40.45 24.53
C PHE A 239 20.44 41.29 23.84
N SER A 240 20.89 40.84 22.66
CA SER A 240 21.91 41.53 21.86
C SER A 240 21.45 42.91 21.39
N ALA A 241 20.18 43.05 21.02
CA ALA A 241 19.57 44.32 20.66
C ALA A 241 19.54 45.30 21.84
N ILE A 242 19.17 44.85 23.04
CA ILE A 242 19.17 45.68 24.25
C ILE A 242 20.59 46.13 24.61
N VAL A 243 21.56 45.21 24.60
CA VAL A 243 22.99 45.52 24.86
C VAL A 243 23.52 46.55 23.87
N THR A 244 23.13 46.44 22.59
CA THR A 244 23.56 47.37 21.55
C THR A 244 22.88 48.73 21.67
N LEU A 245 21.56 48.76 21.95
CA LEU A 245 20.78 49.98 22.07
C LEU A 245 21.16 50.81 23.30
N LEU A 246 21.42 50.14 24.43
CA LEU A 246 21.81 50.77 25.69
C LEU A 246 23.33 50.96 25.82
N VAL A 247 24.10 50.58 24.80
CA VAL A 247 25.57 50.72 24.75
C VAL A 247 26.23 50.06 25.98
N LEU A 248 25.79 48.85 26.33
CA LEU A 248 26.33 48.10 27.47
C LEU A 248 27.65 47.42 27.09
N ASN A 249 28.58 47.32 28.05
CA ASN A 249 29.85 46.61 27.91
C ASN A 249 29.66 45.09 28.13
N GLN A 250 28.82 44.48 27.29
CA GLN A 250 28.55 43.04 27.30
C GLN A 250 28.73 42.47 25.90
N HIS A 251 29.00 41.17 25.83
CA HIS A 251 29.06 40.46 24.54
C HIS A 251 27.67 40.36 23.91
N VAL A 252 27.61 40.48 22.58
CA VAL A 252 26.39 40.29 21.80
C VAL A 252 26.40 38.90 21.16
N TYR A 253 25.21 38.38 20.88
CA TYR A 253 24.94 37.02 20.39
C TYR A 253 24.10 37.06 19.09
N PHE A 254 24.27 38.09 18.28
CA PHE A 254 23.58 38.20 16.99
C PHE A 254 23.99 37.07 16.04
N GLU A 255 25.27 36.68 16.08
CA GLU A 255 25.83 35.56 15.33
C GLU A 255 25.21 34.22 15.74
N SER A 256 25.01 34.00 17.03
CA SER A 256 24.37 32.78 17.54
C SER A 256 22.95 32.64 17.01
N SER A 257 22.15 33.72 17.09
CA SER A 257 20.77 33.71 16.59
C SER A 257 20.70 33.42 15.08
N ALA A 258 21.51 34.15 14.29
CA ALA A 258 21.56 34.02 12.84
C ALA A 258 22.05 32.64 12.39
N THR A 259 23.06 32.10 13.07
CA THR A 259 23.66 30.79 12.74
C THR A 259 22.66 29.66 12.98
N ILE A 260 21.94 29.68 14.10
CA ILE A 260 20.93 28.65 14.40
C ILE A 260 19.84 28.64 13.33
N ILE A 261 19.27 29.80 12.99
CA ILE A 261 18.23 29.91 11.95
C ILE A 261 18.74 29.36 10.62
N THR A 262 19.96 29.73 10.23
CA THR A 262 20.58 29.30 8.96
C THR A 262 20.85 27.79 8.93
N LEU A 263 21.38 27.21 10.01
CA LEU A 263 21.65 25.78 10.10
C LEU A 263 20.37 24.94 10.15
N VAL A 264 19.36 25.40 10.88
CA VAL A 264 18.04 24.75 10.90
C VAL A 264 17.42 24.79 9.51
N LEU A 265 17.53 25.93 8.80
CA LEU A 265 17.04 26.06 7.43
C LEU A 265 17.78 25.13 6.46
N LEU A 266 19.10 24.98 6.62
CA LEU A 266 19.88 23.98 5.87
C LEU A 266 19.37 22.56 6.13
N GLY A 267 19.13 22.21 7.40
CA GLY A 267 18.56 20.92 7.78
C GLY A 267 17.20 20.67 7.11
N LYS A 268 16.32 21.69 7.08
CA LYS A 268 15.02 21.64 6.38
C LYS A 268 15.16 21.52 4.87
N LEU A 269 16.15 22.18 4.27
CA LEU A 269 16.43 22.05 2.84
C LEU A 269 16.95 20.65 2.48
N MET A 270 17.81 20.07 3.33
CA MET A 270 18.27 18.69 3.19
C MET A 270 17.11 17.69 3.34
N GLU A 271 16.20 17.93 4.29
CA GLU A 271 14.95 17.17 4.45
C GLU A 271 14.12 17.20 3.16
N ALA A 272 13.83 18.40 2.63
CA ALA A 272 13.03 18.59 1.42
C ALA A 272 13.68 17.89 0.21
N ARG A 273 15.01 18.00 0.07
CA ARG A 273 15.77 17.33 -0.99
C ARG A 273 15.71 15.81 -0.88
N ALA A 274 15.86 15.27 0.32
CA ALA A 274 15.79 13.83 0.56
C ALA A 274 14.39 13.29 0.21
N LYS A 275 13.33 13.94 0.70
CA LYS A 275 11.94 13.61 0.37
C LYS A 275 11.66 13.65 -1.14
N SER A 276 12.16 14.69 -1.83
CA SER A 276 11.96 14.85 -3.27
C SER A 276 12.63 13.76 -4.10
N LYS A 277 13.87 13.36 -3.77
CA LYS A 277 14.56 12.26 -4.46
C LYS A 277 13.82 10.95 -4.34
N THR A 278 13.16 10.71 -3.21
CA THR A 278 12.45 9.46 -2.98
C THR A 278 11.08 9.43 -3.63
N SER A 279 10.37 10.55 -3.72
CA SER A 279 9.16 10.65 -4.57
C SER A 279 9.46 10.34 -6.05
N ALA A 280 10.68 10.62 -6.52
CA ALA A 280 11.08 10.35 -7.90
C ALA A 280 11.05 8.84 -8.25
N ALA A 281 11.27 7.93 -7.29
CA ALA A 281 11.21 6.49 -7.55
C ALA A 281 9.77 6.01 -7.86
N ILE A 282 8.76 6.64 -7.23
CA ILE A 282 7.35 6.39 -7.56
C ILE A 282 7.00 7.05 -8.89
N GLU A 283 7.52 8.26 -9.16
CA GLU A 283 7.36 8.90 -10.47
C GLU A 283 7.97 8.07 -11.59
N GLU A 284 9.07 7.36 -11.35
CA GLU A 284 9.68 6.45 -12.32
C GLU A 284 8.76 5.28 -12.65
N LEU A 285 8.09 4.69 -11.64
CA LEU A 285 7.05 3.67 -11.86
C LEU A 285 5.87 4.22 -12.68
N ILE A 286 5.45 5.46 -12.41
CA ILE A 286 4.40 6.14 -13.18
C ILE A 286 4.86 6.41 -14.61
N GLY A 287 6.12 6.81 -14.80
CA GLY A 287 6.71 7.16 -16.09
C GLY A 287 6.81 5.98 -17.06
N LEU A 288 6.71 4.74 -16.56
CA LEU A 288 6.66 3.55 -17.39
C LEU A 288 5.31 3.37 -18.11
N GLN A 289 4.24 3.98 -17.62
CA GLN A 289 2.95 3.93 -18.29
C GLN A 289 2.95 4.90 -19.49
N PRO A 290 2.68 4.41 -20.72
CA PRO A 290 2.61 5.28 -21.88
C PRO A 290 1.41 6.23 -21.78
N LYS A 291 1.61 7.48 -22.22
CA LYS A 291 0.56 8.52 -22.23
C LYS A 291 -0.46 8.32 -23.34
N THR A 292 -0.06 7.62 -24.40
CA THR A 292 -0.92 7.33 -25.55
C THR A 292 -1.13 5.83 -25.69
N ALA A 293 -2.25 5.47 -26.30
CA ALA A 293 -2.62 4.11 -26.62
C ALA A 293 -3.16 4.08 -28.05
N ARG A 294 -2.91 2.99 -28.78
CA ARG A 294 -3.49 2.77 -30.10
C ARG A 294 -4.70 1.87 -29.97
N VAL A 295 -5.86 2.42 -30.28
CA VAL A 295 -7.15 1.72 -30.24
C VAL A 295 -7.65 1.46 -31.64
N GLU A 296 -8.34 0.35 -31.83
CA GLU A 296 -9.05 0.06 -33.07
C GLU A 296 -10.48 0.59 -32.94
N ARG A 297 -10.85 1.56 -33.79
CA ARG A 297 -12.21 2.09 -33.90
C ARG A 297 -12.62 2.05 -35.36
N ASP A 298 -13.78 1.47 -35.64
CA ASP A 298 -14.33 1.34 -37.00
C ASP A 298 -13.38 0.68 -38.02
N GLY A 299 -12.49 -0.21 -37.55
CA GLY A 299 -11.50 -0.91 -38.38
C GLY A 299 -10.21 -0.12 -38.66
N GLU A 300 -10.08 1.09 -38.13
CA GLU A 300 -8.86 1.90 -38.21
C GLU A 300 -8.13 2.00 -36.86
N ILE A 301 -6.80 2.10 -36.91
CA ILE A 301 -5.96 2.25 -35.72
C ILE A 301 -5.78 3.74 -35.44
N VAL A 302 -6.34 4.23 -34.33
CA VAL A 302 -6.25 5.63 -33.90
C VAL A 302 -5.45 5.73 -32.60
N GLU A 303 -4.57 6.71 -32.53
CA GLU A 303 -3.84 7.03 -31.30
C GLU A 303 -4.67 7.96 -30.41
N VAL A 304 -4.90 7.55 -29.16
CA VAL A 304 -5.69 8.27 -28.16
C VAL A 304 -4.91 8.40 -26.87
N ASP A 305 -5.29 9.33 -26.00
CA ASP A 305 -4.74 9.41 -24.64
C ASP A 305 -5.12 8.14 -23.86
N ALA A 306 -4.16 7.52 -23.20
CA ALA A 306 -4.37 6.29 -22.42
C ALA A 306 -5.42 6.46 -21.30
N ASN A 307 -5.62 7.68 -20.79
CA ASN A 307 -6.65 7.99 -19.80
C ASN A 307 -8.07 8.00 -20.37
N THR A 308 -8.22 8.04 -21.69
CA THR A 308 -9.54 8.04 -22.37
C THR A 308 -10.02 6.64 -22.77
N LEU A 309 -9.18 5.62 -22.56
CA LEU A 309 -9.53 4.22 -22.76
C LEU A 309 -10.67 3.80 -21.84
N LYS A 310 -11.61 3.02 -22.40
CA LYS A 310 -12.72 2.42 -21.66
C LYS A 310 -12.52 0.92 -21.51
N ILE A 311 -13.18 0.34 -20.51
CA ILE A 311 -13.27 -1.12 -20.37
C ILE A 311 -13.89 -1.68 -21.65
N ASN A 312 -13.34 -2.79 -22.14
CA ASN A 312 -13.64 -3.46 -23.40
C ASN A 312 -13.13 -2.78 -24.68
N ASP A 313 -12.43 -1.65 -24.62
CA ASP A 313 -11.73 -1.13 -25.79
C ASP A 313 -10.66 -2.12 -26.27
N PHE A 314 -10.53 -2.26 -27.60
CA PHE A 314 -9.45 -3.04 -28.21
C PHE A 314 -8.26 -2.14 -28.47
N PHE A 315 -7.10 -2.52 -27.92
CA PHE A 315 -5.86 -1.79 -28.09
C PHE A 315 -4.75 -2.69 -28.64
N ILE A 316 -3.84 -2.08 -29.39
CA ILE A 316 -2.77 -2.78 -30.12
C ILE A 316 -1.42 -2.35 -29.55
N VAL A 317 -0.60 -3.34 -29.20
CA VAL A 317 0.72 -3.14 -28.61
C VAL A 317 1.76 -3.77 -29.51
N ARG A 318 2.72 -2.97 -29.98
CA ARG A 318 3.81 -3.44 -30.85
C ARG A 318 4.98 -4.01 -30.04
N PRO A 319 5.87 -4.79 -30.68
CA PRO A 319 7.12 -5.21 -30.05
C PRO A 319 7.93 -3.99 -29.58
N GLY A 320 8.46 -4.05 -28.36
CA GLY A 320 9.23 -2.98 -27.73
C GLY A 320 8.39 -1.91 -27.00
N GLU A 321 7.06 -1.99 -27.06
CA GLU A 321 6.19 -1.01 -26.40
C GLU A 321 5.67 -1.49 -25.03
N ASN A 322 5.41 -0.52 -24.16
CA ASN A 322 4.75 -0.76 -22.89
C ASN A 322 3.23 -0.84 -23.08
N LEU A 323 2.60 -1.66 -22.25
CA LEU A 323 1.14 -1.77 -22.25
C LEU A 323 0.50 -0.54 -21.57
N PRO A 324 -0.50 0.11 -22.20
CA PRO A 324 -1.13 1.30 -21.64
C PRO A 324 -2.06 1.01 -20.46
N VAL A 325 -2.77 -0.12 -20.48
CA VAL A 325 -3.77 -0.52 -19.49
C VAL A 325 -3.75 -2.04 -19.28
N ASP A 326 -4.44 -2.53 -18.25
CA ASP A 326 -4.61 -3.97 -18.03
C ASP A 326 -5.59 -4.55 -19.05
N GLY A 327 -5.34 -5.77 -19.50
CA GLY A 327 -6.19 -6.40 -20.48
C GLY A 327 -6.03 -7.91 -20.62
N THR A 328 -6.73 -8.46 -21.60
CA THR A 328 -6.62 -9.86 -22.02
C THR A 328 -6.25 -9.92 -23.50
N VAL A 329 -5.29 -10.76 -23.86
CA VAL A 329 -4.90 -10.98 -25.26
C VAL A 329 -6.06 -11.62 -26.01
N VAL A 330 -6.49 -11.00 -27.10
CA VAL A 330 -7.52 -11.54 -28.00
C VAL A 330 -6.92 -12.04 -29.31
N GLU A 331 -5.77 -11.50 -29.72
CA GLU A 331 -5.07 -11.91 -30.94
C GLU A 331 -3.55 -11.74 -30.77
N GLY A 332 -2.79 -12.64 -31.39
CA GLY A 332 -1.33 -12.63 -31.35
C GLY A 332 -0.72 -13.45 -30.21
N SER A 333 0.61 -13.54 -30.23
CA SER A 333 1.41 -14.19 -29.20
C SER A 333 2.76 -13.48 -29.06
N SER A 334 3.21 -13.28 -27.83
CA SER A 334 4.49 -12.60 -27.55
C SER A 334 5.04 -13.01 -26.19
N SER A 335 6.28 -12.65 -25.89
CA SER A 335 6.80 -12.60 -24.52
C SER A 335 6.63 -11.18 -23.96
N VAL A 336 6.18 -11.10 -22.71
CA VAL A 336 6.02 -9.84 -21.98
C VAL A 336 6.96 -9.84 -20.80
N ASN A 337 7.75 -8.77 -20.66
CA ASN A 337 8.56 -8.56 -19.48
C ASN A 337 7.70 -7.92 -18.38
N GLU A 338 7.42 -8.72 -17.33
CA GLU A 338 6.66 -8.30 -16.15
C GLU A 338 7.54 -8.01 -14.94
N SER A 339 8.88 -7.93 -15.11
CA SER A 339 9.85 -7.80 -14.02
C SER A 339 9.60 -6.61 -13.09
N MET A 340 9.03 -5.53 -13.63
CA MET A 340 8.67 -4.33 -12.84
C MET A 340 7.50 -4.57 -11.88
N LEU A 341 6.63 -5.54 -12.16
CA LEU A 341 5.47 -5.88 -11.33
C LEU A 341 5.75 -7.11 -10.46
N THR A 342 6.35 -8.14 -11.04
CA THR A 342 6.54 -9.45 -10.40
C THR A 342 7.92 -9.60 -9.75
N GLY A 343 8.89 -8.76 -10.13
CA GLY A 343 10.30 -8.94 -9.75
C GLY A 343 11.01 -10.08 -10.49
N GLU A 344 10.29 -10.88 -11.28
CA GLU A 344 10.87 -12.01 -12.01
C GLU A 344 11.56 -11.52 -13.30
N SER A 345 12.83 -11.89 -13.49
CA SER A 345 13.63 -11.39 -14.63
C SER A 345 13.35 -12.11 -15.95
N LEU A 346 12.64 -13.25 -15.92
CA LEU A 346 12.33 -14.02 -17.12
C LEU A 346 11.02 -13.54 -17.76
N PRO A 347 11.01 -13.24 -19.07
CA PRO A 347 9.80 -12.85 -19.78
C PRO A 347 8.74 -13.97 -19.77
N VAL A 348 7.48 -13.58 -19.55
CA VAL A 348 6.34 -14.50 -19.50
C VAL A 348 5.71 -14.61 -20.87
N SER A 349 5.49 -15.84 -21.35
CA SER A 349 4.80 -16.06 -22.63
C SER A 349 3.31 -15.76 -22.52
N LYS A 350 2.79 -14.95 -23.45
CA LYS A 350 1.38 -14.55 -23.55
C LYS A 350 0.80 -15.02 -24.87
N ARG A 351 -0.36 -15.68 -24.77
CA ARG A 351 -1.17 -16.20 -25.89
C ARG A 351 -2.61 -15.71 -25.72
N ILE A 352 -3.47 -15.98 -26.70
CA ILE A 352 -4.90 -15.68 -26.64
C ILE A 352 -5.49 -16.17 -25.31
N GLY A 353 -6.24 -15.29 -24.63
CA GLY A 353 -6.82 -15.52 -23.31
C GLY A 353 -5.90 -15.17 -22.13
N ALA A 354 -4.61 -14.91 -22.34
CA ALA A 354 -3.69 -14.53 -21.27
C ALA A 354 -3.92 -13.09 -20.79
N LYS A 355 -3.78 -12.88 -19.49
CA LYS A 355 -3.80 -11.54 -18.88
C LYS A 355 -2.49 -10.80 -19.13
N VAL A 356 -2.61 -9.49 -19.33
CA VAL A 356 -1.50 -8.57 -19.49
C VAL A 356 -1.73 -7.30 -18.66
N TYR A 357 -0.66 -6.66 -18.22
CA TYR A 357 -0.73 -5.60 -17.21
C TYR A 357 -0.12 -4.29 -17.71
N ALA A 358 -0.66 -3.17 -17.25
CA ALA A 358 -0.15 -1.84 -17.55
C ALA A 358 1.34 -1.69 -17.20
N ALA A 359 2.07 -0.90 -17.99
CA ALA A 359 3.52 -0.64 -17.89
C ALA A 359 4.46 -1.85 -18.05
N THR A 360 3.94 -3.06 -18.25
CA THR A 360 4.76 -4.20 -18.68
C THR A 360 5.17 -4.04 -20.13
N MET A 361 6.33 -4.58 -20.51
CA MET A 361 6.90 -4.35 -21.85
C MET A 361 6.67 -5.56 -22.74
N ASN A 362 6.03 -5.33 -23.87
CA ASN A 362 5.91 -6.32 -24.93
C ASN A 362 7.24 -6.46 -25.67
N GLN A 363 7.76 -7.67 -25.88
CA GLN A 363 9.10 -7.83 -26.47
C GLN A 363 9.10 -8.14 -27.96
N GLN A 364 8.36 -9.15 -28.43
CA GLN A 364 8.61 -9.78 -29.73
C GLN A 364 7.46 -9.72 -30.73
N GLY A 365 6.25 -10.10 -30.31
CA GLY A 365 5.07 -10.21 -31.18
C GLY A 365 4.12 -9.03 -31.06
N LEU A 366 3.27 -8.83 -32.08
CA LEU A 366 2.14 -7.90 -32.00
C LEU A 366 1.06 -8.50 -31.10
N LEU A 367 0.55 -7.72 -30.15
CA LEU A 367 -0.57 -8.13 -29.30
C LEU A 367 -1.78 -7.24 -29.56
N LYS A 368 -2.92 -7.86 -29.80
CA LYS A 368 -4.23 -7.21 -29.72
C LYS A 368 -4.86 -7.61 -28.40
N CYS A 369 -5.21 -6.62 -27.60
CA CYS A 369 -5.70 -6.82 -26.24
C CYS A 369 -7.06 -6.14 -26.07
N ARG A 370 -7.92 -6.73 -25.26
CA ARG A 370 -9.16 -6.10 -24.77
C ARG A 370 -8.92 -5.54 -23.39
N ALA A 371 -9.18 -4.26 -23.18
CA ALA A 371 -9.03 -3.58 -21.90
C ALA A 371 -9.96 -4.19 -20.84
N THR A 372 -9.41 -4.58 -19.69
CA THR A 372 -10.16 -5.10 -18.54
C THR A 372 -10.23 -4.09 -17.41
N SER A 373 -9.16 -3.32 -17.20
CA SER A 373 -9.10 -2.28 -16.17
C SER A 373 -8.35 -1.06 -16.71
N VAL A 374 -8.87 0.14 -16.47
CA VAL A 374 -8.34 1.41 -16.99
C VAL A 374 -8.17 2.45 -15.87
N GLY A 375 -7.30 3.44 -16.08
CA GLY A 375 -7.07 4.52 -15.12
C GLY A 375 -6.68 4.02 -13.71
N SER A 376 -7.42 4.49 -12.70
CA SER A 376 -7.23 4.16 -11.28
C SER A 376 -7.49 2.69 -10.93
N HIS A 377 -8.05 1.91 -11.84
CA HIS A 377 -8.40 0.50 -11.61
C HIS A 377 -7.35 -0.48 -12.13
N THR A 378 -6.27 0.01 -12.75
CA THR A 378 -5.13 -0.81 -13.18
C THR A 378 -4.33 -1.36 -12.00
N GLN A 379 -3.61 -2.46 -12.20
CA GLN A 379 -2.71 -3.03 -11.20
C GLN A 379 -1.59 -2.05 -10.83
N LEU A 380 -1.01 -1.35 -11.81
CA LEU A 380 -0.02 -0.32 -11.53
C LEU A 380 -0.60 0.80 -10.64
N ALA A 381 -1.82 1.26 -10.91
CA ALA A 381 -2.48 2.26 -10.08
C ALA A 381 -2.75 1.75 -8.65
N ALA A 382 -3.11 0.46 -8.50
CA ALA A 382 -3.24 -0.18 -7.19
C ALA A 382 -1.90 -0.22 -6.44
N ILE A 383 -0.81 -0.55 -7.12
CA ILE A 383 0.55 -0.55 -6.57
C ILE A 383 0.93 0.86 -6.10
N ILE A 384 0.76 1.87 -6.95
CA ILE A 384 1.03 3.28 -6.60
C ILE A 384 0.23 3.67 -5.35
N ARG A 385 -1.06 3.36 -5.31
CA ARG A 385 -1.91 3.66 -4.15
C ARG A 385 -1.41 2.99 -2.88
N LEU A 386 -1.03 1.72 -2.95
CA LEU A 386 -0.49 0.98 -1.81
C LEU A 386 0.83 1.60 -1.30
N VAL A 387 1.73 2.00 -2.21
CA VAL A 387 2.99 2.66 -1.86
C VAL A 387 2.73 4.04 -1.22
N GLU A 388 1.80 4.83 -1.77
CA GLU A 388 1.39 6.13 -1.22
C GLU A 388 0.72 5.98 0.17
N GLU A 389 -0.14 4.97 0.35
CA GLU A 389 -0.75 4.63 1.64
C GLU A 389 0.32 4.28 2.68
N ALA A 390 1.33 3.49 2.28
CA ALA A 390 2.42 3.07 3.15
C ALA A 390 3.32 4.23 3.57
N GLN A 391 3.67 5.14 2.65
CA GLN A 391 4.43 6.34 2.97
C GLN A 391 3.69 7.28 3.94
N GLY A 392 2.35 7.24 3.95
CA GLY A 392 1.51 8.03 4.85
C GLY A 392 1.27 7.39 6.21
N SER A 393 1.60 6.11 6.36
CA SER A 393 1.43 5.38 7.60
C SER A 393 2.55 5.68 8.60
N LYS A 394 2.22 5.81 9.89
CA LYS A 394 3.20 6.08 10.95
C LYS A 394 3.83 4.78 11.44
N ALA A 395 5.14 4.68 11.34
CA ALA A 395 5.87 3.57 11.89
C ALA A 395 6.12 3.73 13.41
N PRO A 396 6.28 2.63 14.17
CA PRO A 396 6.54 2.65 15.61
C PRO A 396 7.72 3.56 16.01
N ILE A 397 8.85 3.53 15.31
CA ILE A 397 10.01 4.35 15.69
C ILE A 397 9.78 5.86 15.47
N GLN A 398 8.91 6.23 14.53
CA GLN A 398 8.49 7.62 14.34
C GLN A 398 7.64 8.11 15.51
N LYS A 399 6.78 7.24 16.08
CA LYS A 399 6.05 7.56 17.32
C LYS A 399 7.00 7.74 18.50
N MET A 400 8.08 6.97 18.56
CA MET A 400 9.11 7.12 19.58
C MET A 400 9.81 8.49 19.46
N ALA A 401 10.20 8.91 18.25
CA ALA A 401 10.78 10.24 18.02
C ALA A 401 9.80 11.40 18.37
N ASP A 402 8.52 11.26 17.99
CA ASP A 402 7.45 12.21 18.36
C ASP A 402 7.29 12.28 19.90
N THR A 403 7.34 11.13 20.59
CA THR A 403 7.21 11.03 22.06
C THR A 403 8.40 11.63 22.78
N ILE A 404 9.61 11.33 22.31
CA ILE A 404 10.85 11.93 22.83
C ILE A 404 10.75 13.45 22.70
N SER A 405 10.37 13.98 21.54
CA SER A 405 10.25 15.43 21.34
C SER A 405 9.21 16.07 22.27
N GLY A 406 8.06 15.41 22.45
CA GLY A 406 6.98 15.90 23.32
C GLY A 406 7.33 15.95 24.82
N ILE A 407 8.28 15.13 25.28
CA ILE A 407 8.79 15.14 26.66
C ILE A 407 10.04 16.02 26.77
N PHE A 408 10.96 15.89 25.81
CA PHE A 408 12.26 16.54 25.81
C PHE A 408 12.14 18.07 25.76
N VAL A 409 11.24 18.62 24.93
CA VAL A 409 11.10 20.08 24.81
C VAL A 409 10.62 20.72 26.12
N PRO A 410 9.54 20.26 26.78
CA PRO A 410 9.16 20.77 28.10
C PRO A 410 10.25 20.62 29.17
N VAL A 411 10.97 19.50 29.19
CA VAL A 411 12.06 19.26 30.14
C VAL A 411 13.19 20.27 29.93
N VAL A 412 13.62 20.48 28.68
CA VAL A 412 14.67 21.45 28.34
C VAL A 412 14.25 22.88 28.70
N MET A 413 13.00 23.26 28.42
CA MET A 413 12.48 24.58 28.82
C MET A 413 12.48 24.75 30.35
N THR A 414 12.10 23.70 31.08
CA THR A 414 12.13 23.70 32.54
C THR A 414 13.56 23.83 33.06
N ILE A 415 14.51 23.07 32.50
CA ILE A 415 15.93 23.15 32.86
C ILE A 415 16.46 24.55 32.54
N SER A 416 16.18 25.11 31.37
CA SER A 416 16.61 26.46 31.00
C SER A 416 16.06 27.53 31.95
N ALA A 417 14.78 27.44 32.33
CA ALA A 417 14.18 28.33 33.30
C ALA A 417 14.81 28.18 34.70
N LEU A 418 15.08 26.94 35.13
CA LEU A 418 15.79 26.69 36.38
C LEU A 418 17.23 27.21 36.34
N THR A 419 17.95 27.05 35.23
CA THR A 419 19.28 27.61 35.03
C THR A 419 19.25 29.13 35.15
N LEU A 420 18.28 29.79 34.51
CA LEU A 420 18.07 31.23 34.66
C LEU A 420 17.87 31.64 36.12
N LEU A 421 16.92 30.99 36.81
CA LEU A 421 16.56 31.35 38.19
C LEU A 421 17.69 31.07 39.18
N LEU A 422 18.34 29.91 39.09
CA LEU A 422 19.39 29.49 40.01
C LEU A 422 20.68 30.27 39.80
N THR A 423 21.10 30.50 38.54
CA THR A 423 22.30 31.31 38.27
C THR A 423 22.09 32.75 38.73
N TRP A 424 20.90 33.32 38.48
CA TRP A 424 20.60 34.66 38.96
C TRP A 424 20.61 34.71 40.50
N TRP A 425 19.99 33.74 41.17
CA TRP A 425 19.96 33.71 42.64
C TRP A 425 21.34 33.52 43.29
N LEU A 426 22.24 32.74 42.68
CA LEU A 426 23.56 32.43 43.24
C LEU A 426 24.63 33.49 42.93
N VAL A 427 24.59 34.06 41.73
CA VAL A 427 25.64 34.94 41.20
C VAL A 427 25.22 36.41 41.22
N ASP A 428 23.92 36.69 41.38
CA ASP A 428 23.32 38.02 41.28
C ASP A 428 23.61 38.74 39.94
N ASP A 429 23.93 37.96 38.90
CA ASP A 429 24.18 38.44 37.54
C ASP A 429 23.09 37.90 36.60
N PHE A 430 22.10 38.75 36.30
CA PHE A 430 21.03 38.42 35.37
C PHE A 430 21.53 38.18 33.94
N VAL A 431 22.57 38.88 33.51
CA VAL A 431 23.13 38.75 32.16
C VAL A 431 23.75 37.37 31.99
N LEU A 432 24.59 36.96 32.94
CA LEU A 432 25.20 35.63 32.94
C LEU A 432 24.13 34.52 33.03
N ALA A 433 23.12 34.70 33.88
CA ALA A 433 22.02 33.76 34.02
C ALA A 433 21.22 33.59 32.72
N LEU A 434 20.95 34.70 32.01
CA LEU A 434 20.27 34.69 30.73
C LEU A 434 21.09 33.99 29.65
N ILE A 435 22.40 34.26 29.58
CA ILE A 435 23.31 33.59 28.64
C ILE A 435 23.31 32.07 28.87
N ASN A 436 23.40 31.63 30.12
CA ASN A 436 23.38 30.20 30.47
C ASN A 436 22.05 29.55 30.07
N ALA A 437 20.92 30.21 30.36
CA ALA A 437 19.59 29.72 29.99
C ALA A 437 19.39 29.62 28.47
N VAL A 438 19.84 30.62 27.71
CA VAL A 438 19.84 30.61 26.24
C VAL A 438 20.73 29.49 25.72
N THR A 439 21.92 29.32 26.28
CA THR A 439 22.86 28.26 25.88
C THR A 439 22.24 26.87 26.01
N VAL A 440 21.53 26.60 27.11
CA VAL A 440 20.77 25.35 27.30
C VAL A 440 19.75 25.13 26.17
N LEU A 441 18.98 26.17 25.82
CA LEU A 441 17.96 26.07 24.76
C LEU A 441 18.57 25.83 23.38
N VAL A 442 19.67 26.51 23.08
CA VAL A 442 20.37 26.44 21.80
C VAL A 442 20.99 25.05 21.59
N ILE A 443 21.74 24.55 22.57
CA ILE A 443 22.43 23.25 22.49
C ILE A 443 21.43 22.11 22.38
N ALA A 444 20.25 22.25 22.97
CA ALA A 444 19.26 21.20 23.02
C ALA A 444 18.55 20.94 21.68
N CYS A 445 18.75 21.68 20.59
CA CYS A 445 18.00 21.42 19.34
C CYS A 445 18.22 19.98 18.81
N PRO A 446 17.19 19.10 18.79
CA PRO A 446 17.31 17.76 18.25
C PRO A 446 17.09 17.78 16.73
N CYS A 447 17.78 18.67 16.04
CA CYS A 447 17.55 19.02 14.64
C CYS A 447 17.66 17.79 13.69
N ALA A 448 18.50 16.79 14.01
CA ALA A 448 18.67 15.56 13.22
C ALA A 448 17.63 14.46 13.53
N LEU A 449 17.05 14.46 14.73
CA LEU A 449 16.20 13.37 15.22
C LEU A 449 14.87 13.28 14.44
N GLY A 450 14.28 14.43 14.08
CA GLY A 450 13.01 14.49 13.36
C GLY A 450 13.08 14.01 11.90
N LEU A 451 14.29 13.88 11.33
CA LEU A 451 14.51 13.60 9.91
C LEU A 451 14.98 12.18 9.62
N ALA A 452 15.72 11.58 10.55
CA ALA A 452 16.36 10.29 10.35
C ALA A 452 15.32 9.21 9.98
N THR A 453 14.26 9.10 10.78
CA THR A 453 13.26 8.05 10.62
C THR A 453 12.40 8.19 9.36
N PRO A 454 11.72 9.33 9.08
CA PRO A 454 10.86 9.41 7.89
C PRO A 454 11.64 9.25 6.59
N THR A 455 12.89 9.73 6.55
CA THR A 455 13.76 9.58 5.38
C THR A 455 14.14 8.12 5.15
N ALA A 456 14.56 7.41 6.21
CA ALA A 456 14.92 6.00 6.12
C ALA A 456 13.74 5.13 5.65
N ILE A 457 12.54 5.34 6.22
CA ILE A 457 11.32 4.61 5.83
C ILE A 457 10.97 4.90 4.37
N MET A 458 10.96 6.17 3.97
CA MET A 458 10.59 6.55 2.61
C MET A 458 11.53 5.90 1.58
N VAL A 459 12.86 5.96 1.83
CA VAL A 459 13.88 5.35 0.96
C VAL A 459 13.73 3.83 0.95
N GLY A 460 13.51 3.20 2.10
CA GLY A 460 13.31 1.76 2.22
C GLY A 460 12.09 1.27 1.44
N VAL A 461 10.94 1.93 1.58
CA VAL A 461 9.70 1.60 0.85
C VAL A 461 9.88 1.81 -0.65
N GLY A 462 10.50 2.93 -1.07
CA GLY A 462 10.76 3.21 -2.48
C GLY A 462 11.69 2.18 -3.13
N ARG A 463 12.76 1.78 -2.43
CA ARG A 463 13.68 0.73 -2.90
C ARG A 463 13.02 -0.65 -2.91
N GLY A 464 12.21 -0.97 -1.91
CA GLY A 464 11.43 -2.21 -1.88
C GLY A 464 10.53 -2.35 -3.10
N ALA A 465 9.81 -1.27 -3.46
CA ALA A 465 8.93 -1.27 -4.62
C ALA A 465 9.68 -1.53 -5.94
N GLN A 466 10.89 -0.99 -6.11
CA GLN A 466 11.73 -1.23 -7.30
C GLN A 466 12.16 -2.69 -7.48
N VAL A 467 12.15 -3.49 -6.42
CA VAL A 467 12.51 -4.92 -6.44
C VAL A 467 11.31 -5.85 -6.22
N GLY A 468 10.08 -5.34 -6.40
CA GLY A 468 8.86 -6.13 -6.29
C GLY A 468 8.35 -6.38 -4.86
N ILE A 469 8.89 -5.68 -3.85
CA ILE A 469 8.42 -5.76 -2.45
C ILE A 469 7.53 -4.56 -2.13
N LEU A 470 6.23 -4.81 -2.09
CA LEU A 470 5.22 -3.79 -1.82
C LEU A 470 4.86 -3.76 -0.35
N VAL A 471 5.36 -2.74 0.34
CA VAL A 471 5.05 -2.49 1.75
C VAL A 471 3.75 -1.69 1.82
N LYS A 472 2.71 -2.21 2.49
CA LYS A 472 1.43 -1.51 2.70
C LYS A 472 1.45 -0.55 3.91
N ASN A 473 2.31 -0.84 4.88
CA ASN A 473 2.42 -0.07 6.12
C ASN A 473 3.89 0.03 6.52
N ALA A 474 4.39 1.23 6.80
CA ALA A 474 5.74 1.48 7.27
C ALA A 474 6.07 0.70 8.56
N ALA A 475 5.07 0.44 9.41
CA ALA A 475 5.24 -0.43 10.57
C ALA A 475 5.62 -1.87 10.20
N ALA A 476 5.14 -2.39 9.06
CA ALA A 476 5.48 -3.73 8.62
C ALA A 476 6.97 -3.85 8.25
N LEU A 477 7.57 -2.78 7.70
CA LEU A 477 9.00 -2.74 7.39
C LEU A 477 9.86 -2.83 8.66
N GLU A 478 9.50 -2.08 9.70
CA GLU A 478 10.19 -2.16 11.01
C GLU A 478 9.95 -3.50 11.72
N GLN A 479 8.71 -4.01 11.66
CA GLN A 479 8.38 -5.27 12.29
C GLN A 479 9.01 -6.46 11.58
N ALA A 480 9.27 -6.37 10.28
CA ALA A 480 9.92 -7.43 9.52
C ALA A 480 11.33 -7.76 10.03
N GLU A 481 12.06 -6.77 10.58
CA GLU A 481 13.35 -6.97 11.24
C GLU A 481 13.24 -7.93 12.44
N LYS A 482 12.09 -7.92 13.12
CA LYS A 482 11.88 -8.68 14.36
C LYS A 482 11.46 -10.11 14.10
N ILE A 483 11.33 -10.55 12.85
CA ILE A 483 10.82 -11.89 12.52
C ILE A 483 11.79 -12.96 13.00
N HIS A 484 11.28 -13.87 13.83
CA HIS A 484 12.01 -15.05 14.30
C HIS A 484 11.50 -16.32 13.61
N THR A 485 10.19 -16.40 13.41
CA THR A 485 9.52 -17.55 12.77
C THR A 485 8.73 -17.05 11.57
N LEU A 486 8.96 -17.66 10.40
CA LEU A 486 8.23 -17.37 9.17
C LEU A 486 7.46 -18.62 8.74
N ILE A 487 6.14 -18.47 8.72
CA ILE A 487 5.20 -19.50 8.30
C ILE A 487 4.89 -19.31 6.82
N PHE A 488 5.03 -20.35 6.03
CA PHE A 488 4.63 -20.39 4.63
C PHE A 488 3.36 -21.20 4.48
N ASP A 489 2.38 -20.66 3.77
CA ASP A 489 1.43 -21.53 3.08
C ASP A 489 2.17 -22.31 1.98
N LYS A 490 1.73 -23.53 1.70
CA LYS A 490 2.32 -24.31 0.61
C LYS A 490 1.83 -23.81 -0.76
N THR A 491 0.50 -23.78 -0.96
CA THR A 491 -0.11 -23.65 -2.28
C THR A 491 -0.02 -22.21 -2.78
N GLY A 492 0.45 -22.00 -4.01
CA GLY A 492 0.59 -20.66 -4.60
C GLY A 492 1.75 -19.82 -4.02
N THR A 493 2.33 -20.25 -2.91
CA THR A 493 3.43 -19.57 -2.24
C THR A 493 4.76 -20.30 -2.47
N LEU A 494 4.95 -21.49 -1.89
CA LEU A 494 6.13 -22.33 -2.16
C LEU A 494 6.02 -23.06 -3.50
N THR A 495 4.80 -23.26 -3.97
CA THR A 495 4.45 -23.85 -5.25
C THR A 495 3.88 -22.81 -6.22
N GLU A 496 3.77 -23.17 -7.50
CA GLU A 496 3.22 -22.31 -8.54
C GLU A 496 1.69 -22.11 -8.43
N GLY A 497 1.01 -22.92 -7.61
CA GLY A 497 -0.45 -22.85 -7.43
C GLY A 497 -1.21 -23.43 -8.62
N ARG A 498 -0.53 -24.22 -9.47
CA ARG A 498 -1.07 -24.84 -10.68
C ARG A 498 -0.86 -26.34 -10.61
N PRO A 499 -1.84 -27.10 -10.08
CA PRO A 499 -1.73 -28.55 -10.02
C PRO A 499 -1.64 -29.11 -11.45
N MET A 500 -0.71 -30.04 -11.68
CA MET A 500 -0.56 -30.73 -12.96
C MET A 500 -0.53 -32.25 -12.76
N VAL A 501 -1.12 -32.99 -13.69
CA VAL A 501 -1.05 -34.45 -13.71
C VAL A 501 0.37 -34.88 -14.10
N THR A 502 1.14 -35.38 -13.15
CA THR A 502 2.52 -35.82 -13.37
C THR A 502 2.61 -37.27 -13.82
N ASN A 503 1.71 -38.13 -13.32
CA ASN A 503 1.73 -39.57 -13.64
C ASN A 503 0.32 -40.08 -13.93
N ILE A 504 0.22 -40.93 -14.95
CA ILE A 504 -0.99 -41.66 -15.34
C ILE A 504 -0.64 -43.14 -15.23
N ILE A 505 -1.26 -43.84 -14.28
CA ILE A 505 -0.88 -45.20 -13.89
C ILE A 505 -2.09 -46.12 -14.09
N PRO A 506 -2.24 -46.73 -15.28
CA PRO A 506 -3.29 -47.70 -15.53
C PRO A 506 -3.04 -49.02 -14.79
N ILE A 507 -4.12 -49.72 -14.48
CA ILE A 507 -4.16 -51.05 -13.86
C ILE A 507 -4.96 -51.99 -14.78
N GLY A 508 -4.48 -53.24 -14.92
CA GLY A 508 -5.10 -54.21 -15.81
C GLY A 508 -4.87 -53.87 -17.30
N PHE A 509 -5.94 -53.98 -18.10
CA PHE A 509 -5.87 -53.85 -19.57
C PHE A 509 -6.22 -52.45 -20.10
N ILE A 510 -6.48 -51.46 -19.22
CA ILE A 510 -6.82 -50.11 -19.65
C ILE A 510 -5.59 -49.34 -20.12
N THR A 511 -5.71 -48.56 -21.19
CA THR A 511 -4.58 -47.74 -21.64
C THR A 511 -4.51 -46.43 -20.86
N LYS A 512 -3.35 -45.74 -20.91
CA LYS A 512 -3.22 -44.38 -20.36
C LYS A 512 -4.21 -43.39 -20.97
N HIS A 513 -4.49 -43.57 -22.27
CA HIS A 513 -5.44 -42.75 -23.01
C HIS A 513 -6.86 -42.95 -22.49
N ASP A 514 -7.29 -44.20 -22.29
CA ASP A 514 -8.62 -44.50 -21.78
C ASP A 514 -8.80 -44.02 -20.34
N LEU A 515 -7.77 -44.19 -19.49
CA LEU A 515 -7.81 -43.75 -18.09
C LEU A 515 -7.99 -42.23 -17.99
N ILE A 516 -7.23 -41.45 -18.77
CA ILE A 516 -7.36 -39.99 -18.74
C ILE A 516 -8.65 -39.53 -19.43
N GLN A 517 -9.14 -40.24 -20.46
CA GLN A 517 -10.43 -39.94 -21.09
C GLN A 517 -11.59 -40.11 -20.12
N VAL A 518 -11.63 -41.22 -19.39
CA VAL A 518 -12.63 -41.47 -18.35
C VAL A 518 -12.53 -40.40 -17.26
N SER A 519 -11.32 -40.12 -16.78
CA SER A 519 -11.10 -39.13 -15.73
C SER A 519 -11.54 -37.72 -16.13
N ALA A 520 -11.15 -37.27 -17.32
CA ALA A 520 -11.54 -35.97 -17.87
C ALA A 520 -13.06 -35.89 -18.10
N THR A 521 -13.69 -36.99 -18.50
CA THR A 521 -15.16 -37.06 -18.66
C THR A 521 -15.87 -36.88 -17.31
N LEU A 522 -15.37 -37.53 -16.25
CA LEU A 522 -15.94 -37.39 -14.91
C LEU A 522 -15.72 -35.97 -14.33
N GLU A 523 -14.59 -35.35 -14.66
CA GLU A 523 -14.20 -34.03 -14.13
C GLU A 523 -14.78 -32.84 -14.93
N GLN A 524 -15.48 -33.06 -16.06
CA GLN A 524 -16.07 -31.98 -16.88
C GLN A 524 -17.01 -31.06 -16.09
N GLY A 525 -17.73 -31.59 -15.10
CA GLY A 525 -18.69 -30.84 -14.29
C GLY A 525 -18.11 -30.24 -13.01
N SER A 526 -16.80 -30.37 -12.78
CA SER A 526 -16.15 -30.03 -11.51
C SER A 526 -15.32 -28.75 -11.66
N GLU A 527 -15.56 -27.77 -10.78
CA GLU A 527 -14.78 -26.54 -10.73
C GLU A 527 -13.47 -26.68 -9.92
N HIS A 528 -13.19 -27.88 -9.39
CA HIS A 528 -12.05 -28.13 -8.52
C HIS A 528 -10.70 -27.93 -9.27
N PRO A 529 -9.65 -27.37 -8.63
CA PRO A 529 -8.34 -27.21 -9.28
C PRO A 529 -7.75 -28.51 -9.86
N LEU A 530 -7.96 -29.64 -9.19
CA LEU A 530 -7.54 -30.97 -9.69
C LEU A 530 -8.30 -31.38 -10.96
N ALA A 531 -9.57 -30.99 -11.10
CA ALA A 531 -10.40 -31.27 -12.28
C ALA A 531 -9.81 -30.57 -13.51
N LYS A 532 -9.45 -29.29 -13.34
CA LYS A 532 -8.78 -28.50 -14.39
C LYS A 532 -7.45 -29.13 -14.81
N ALA A 533 -6.64 -29.60 -13.86
CA ALA A 533 -5.38 -30.29 -14.15
C ALA A 533 -5.60 -31.54 -15.03
N VAL A 534 -6.66 -32.31 -14.76
CA VAL A 534 -7.02 -33.50 -15.55
C VAL A 534 -7.53 -33.11 -16.94
N LEU A 535 -8.38 -32.09 -17.04
CA LEU A 535 -8.90 -31.58 -18.32
C LEU A 535 -7.79 -31.00 -19.21
N GLU A 536 -6.90 -30.18 -18.65
CA GLU A 536 -5.72 -29.65 -19.36
C GLU A 536 -4.80 -30.78 -19.82
N ARG A 537 -4.63 -31.82 -18.99
CA ARG A 537 -3.86 -32.99 -19.40
C ARG A 537 -4.50 -33.73 -20.56
N ALA A 538 -5.82 -33.94 -20.53
CA ALA A 538 -6.56 -34.56 -21.62
C ALA A 538 -6.46 -33.74 -22.91
N GLU A 539 -6.61 -32.41 -22.82
CA GLU A 539 -6.45 -31.50 -23.96
C GLU A 539 -5.03 -31.58 -24.55
N SER A 540 -4.00 -31.60 -23.70
CA SER A 540 -2.59 -31.77 -24.16
C SER A 540 -2.32 -33.09 -24.89
N MET A 541 -3.17 -34.10 -24.64
CA MET A 541 -3.12 -35.41 -25.30
C MET A 541 -4.10 -35.52 -26.48
N ASN A 542 -4.78 -34.44 -26.86
CA ASN A 542 -5.85 -34.40 -27.87
C ASN A 542 -7.04 -35.32 -27.56
N ILE A 543 -7.36 -35.50 -26.28
CA ILE A 543 -8.43 -36.38 -25.81
C ILE A 543 -9.66 -35.55 -25.51
N LYS A 544 -10.75 -35.84 -26.22
CA LYS A 544 -12.05 -35.22 -25.98
C LYS A 544 -12.82 -36.00 -24.92
N PRO A 545 -13.32 -35.35 -23.86
CA PRO A 545 -14.16 -36.04 -22.90
C PRO A 545 -15.54 -36.34 -23.48
N GLN A 546 -16.17 -37.39 -22.97
CA GLN A 546 -17.45 -37.91 -23.47
C GLN A 546 -18.64 -37.26 -22.76
N THR A 547 -19.86 -37.60 -23.17
CA THR A 547 -21.07 -37.18 -22.46
C THR A 547 -21.24 -37.99 -21.18
N VAL A 548 -21.48 -37.29 -20.07
CA VAL A 548 -21.72 -37.87 -18.76
C VAL A 548 -23.19 -37.75 -18.35
N HIS A 549 -23.70 -38.76 -17.65
CA HIS A 549 -25.04 -38.76 -17.05
C HIS A 549 -24.93 -39.02 -15.53
N ASP A 550 -25.96 -38.63 -14.77
CA ASP A 550 -26.09 -38.91 -13.33
C ASP A 550 -24.87 -38.46 -12.49
N PHE A 551 -24.34 -37.26 -12.76
CA PHE A 551 -23.19 -36.70 -12.05
C PHE A 551 -23.54 -36.31 -10.61
N THR A 552 -22.76 -36.80 -9.65
CA THR A 552 -22.81 -36.39 -8.25
C THR A 552 -21.41 -36.16 -7.69
N ALA A 553 -21.22 -35.03 -7.01
CA ALA A 553 -19.96 -34.66 -6.36
C ALA A 553 -20.10 -34.63 -4.85
N VAL A 554 -19.17 -35.26 -4.14
CA VAL A 554 -19.04 -35.23 -2.67
C VAL A 554 -17.84 -34.35 -2.32
N THR A 555 -18.12 -33.15 -1.79
CA THR A 555 -17.10 -32.14 -1.45
C THR A 555 -15.98 -32.74 -0.60
N GLY A 556 -14.73 -32.53 -1.02
CA GLY A 556 -13.54 -33.01 -0.31
C GLY A 556 -13.29 -34.52 -0.37
N SER A 557 -14.06 -35.29 -1.16
CA SER A 557 -13.91 -36.74 -1.26
C SER A 557 -13.76 -37.26 -2.69
N GLY A 558 -14.75 -37.03 -3.56
CA GLY A 558 -14.77 -37.59 -4.90
C GLY A 558 -16.06 -37.35 -5.68
N ILE A 559 -16.12 -37.91 -6.87
CA ILE A 559 -17.16 -37.77 -7.88
C ILE A 559 -17.61 -39.17 -8.31
N THR A 560 -18.91 -39.32 -8.57
CA THR A 560 -19.48 -40.48 -9.26
C THR A 560 -20.31 -40.02 -10.44
N ALA A 561 -20.24 -40.76 -11.54
CA ALA A 561 -21.08 -40.50 -12.70
C ALA A 561 -21.17 -41.71 -13.63
N ARG A 562 -22.05 -41.63 -14.62
CA ARG A 562 -22.32 -42.71 -15.57
C ARG A 562 -21.87 -42.34 -16.99
N ILE A 563 -21.03 -43.19 -17.59
CA ILE A 563 -20.54 -43.06 -18.97
C ILE A 563 -20.98 -44.31 -19.73
N ASN A 564 -21.70 -44.15 -20.85
CA ASN A 564 -22.20 -45.26 -21.67
C ASN A 564 -22.88 -46.38 -20.84
N ASN A 565 -23.79 -45.99 -19.94
CA ASN A 565 -24.56 -46.90 -19.07
C ASN A 565 -23.72 -47.64 -17.99
N THR A 566 -22.44 -47.30 -17.84
CA THR A 566 -21.53 -47.87 -16.83
C THR A 566 -21.22 -46.83 -15.75
N GLU A 567 -21.27 -47.23 -14.48
CA GLU A 567 -21.01 -46.35 -13.33
C GLU A 567 -19.50 -46.28 -13.04
N TYR A 568 -18.99 -45.06 -12.93
CA TYR A 568 -17.59 -44.77 -12.63
C TYR A 568 -17.48 -43.87 -11.40
N MET A 569 -16.34 -43.99 -10.71
CA MET A 569 -16.01 -43.22 -9.53
C MET A 569 -14.59 -42.68 -9.65
N LEU A 570 -14.39 -41.43 -9.23
CA LEU A 570 -13.09 -40.77 -9.19
C LEU A 570 -12.94 -40.04 -7.86
N GLY A 571 -11.83 -40.23 -7.16
CA GLY A 571 -11.63 -39.53 -5.88
C GLY A 571 -10.43 -40.00 -5.07
N ALA A 572 -10.36 -39.52 -3.83
CA ALA A 572 -9.32 -39.91 -2.89
C ALA A 572 -9.42 -41.40 -2.52
N ALA A 573 -8.31 -42.02 -2.11
CA ALA A 573 -8.27 -43.43 -1.73
C ALA A 573 -9.32 -43.81 -0.67
N LYS A 574 -9.53 -42.96 0.33
CA LYS A 574 -10.54 -43.13 1.38
C LYS A 574 -11.97 -43.16 0.83
N PHE A 575 -12.26 -42.34 -0.19
CA PHE A 575 -13.57 -42.30 -0.84
C PHE A 575 -13.87 -43.62 -1.57
N LEU A 576 -12.89 -44.15 -2.30
CA LEU A 576 -13.01 -45.41 -3.03
C LEU A 576 -13.12 -46.62 -2.08
N LEU A 577 -12.32 -46.62 -1.00
CA LEU A 577 -12.39 -47.64 0.06
C LEU A 577 -13.77 -47.67 0.72
N ASN A 578 -14.33 -46.51 1.06
CA ASN A 578 -15.66 -46.41 1.69
C ASN A 578 -16.79 -46.96 0.80
N HIS A 579 -16.59 -46.98 -0.51
CA HIS A 579 -17.55 -47.55 -1.46
C HIS A 579 -17.26 -49.02 -1.81
N GLY A 580 -16.25 -49.65 -1.18
CA GLY A 580 -15.94 -51.06 -1.32
C GLY A 580 -14.94 -51.40 -2.43
N ALA A 581 -14.18 -50.42 -2.95
CA ALA A 581 -13.10 -50.69 -3.90
C ALA A 581 -11.84 -51.21 -3.18
N VAL A 582 -11.14 -52.17 -3.80
CA VAL A 582 -9.84 -52.65 -3.32
C VAL A 582 -8.74 -51.77 -3.91
N VAL A 583 -8.09 -50.95 -3.07
CA VAL A 583 -7.03 -50.02 -3.50
C VAL A 583 -5.63 -50.59 -3.19
N ASP A 584 -4.67 -50.31 -4.07
CA ASP A 584 -3.24 -50.61 -3.87
C ASP A 584 -2.60 -49.54 -2.99
N ASN A 585 -2.61 -49.78 -1.67
CA ASN A 585 -2.07 -48.84 -0.69
C ASN A 585 -0.56 -48.61 -0.83
N ASP A 586 0.22 -49.61 -1.25
CA ASP A 586 1.67 -49.49 -1.36
C ASP A 586 2.05 -48.54 -2.51
N ARG A 587 1.35 -48.67 -3.65
CA ARG A 587 1.56 -47.78 -4.80
C ARG A 587 1.09 -46.36 -4.51
N ILE A 588 -0.03 -46.19 -3.81
CA ILE A 588 -0.50 -44.87 -3.36
C ILE A 588 0.53 -44.24 -2.41
N ALA A 589 1.01 -44.99 -1.42
CA ALA A 589 1.99 -44.52 -0.45
C ALA A 589 3.32 -44.10 -1.11
N THR A 590 3.78 -44.84 -2.11
CA THR A 590 4.99 -44.51 -2.88
C THR A 590 4.85 -43.15 -3.58
N LEU A 591 3.73 -42.90 -4.25
CA LEU A 591 3.49 -41.62 -4.94
C LEU A 591 3.28 -40.47 -3.96
N GLN A 592 2.60 -40.71 -2.84
CA GLN A 592 2.42 -39.71 -1.78
C GLN A 592 3.77 -39.34 -1.13
N ALA A 593 4.67 -40.31 -0.97
CA ALA A 593 6.03 -40.08 -0.49
C ALA A 593 6.90 -39.24 -1.45
N GLU A 594 6.52 -39.15 -2.73
CA GLU A 594 7.14 -38.24 -3.69
C GLU A 594 6.57 -36.80 -3.65
N GLY A 595 5.54 -36.57 -2.83
CA GLY A 595 4.86 -35.29 -2.72
C GLY A 595 3.67 -35.12 -3.67
N LYS A 596 3.05 -36.23 -4.10
CA LYS A 596 1.95 -36.21 -5.07
C LYS A 596 0.62 -36.51 -4.41
N THR A 597 -0.41 -35.79 -4.82
CA THR A 597 -1.81 -36.13 -4.52
C THR A 597 -2.26 -37.23 -5.47
N VAL A 598 -2.78 -38.33 -4.92
CA VAL A 598 -3.18 -39.49 -5.72
C VAL A 598 -4.70 -39.57 -5.78
N ILE A 599 -5.22 -39.62 -6.99
CA ILE A 599 -6.65 -39.78 -7.29
C ILE A 599 -6.84 -41.14 -7.95
N GLY A 600 -7.72 -41.97 -7.40
CA GLY A 600 -8.06 -43.25 -8.00
C GLY A 600 -9.26 -43.14 -8.93
N VAL A 601 -9.29 -43.99 -9.95
CA VAL A 601 -10.40 -44.12 -10.89
C VAL A 601 -10.90 -45.56 -10.82
N ALA A 602 -12.20 -45.73 -10.59
CA ALA A 602 -12.83 -47.03 -10.46
C ALA A 602 -14.04 -47.15 -11.40
N ARG A 603 -14.34 -48.38 -11.80
CA ARG A 603 -15.52 -48.74 -12.56
C ARG A 603 -16.30 -49.80 -11.80
N LYS A 604 -17.62 -49.68 -11.77
CA LYS A 604 -18.48 -50.73 -11.24
C LYS A 604 -18.81 -51.75 -12.31
N PHE A 605 -18.48 -53.01 -12.06
CA PHE A 605 -18.79 -54.12 -12.97
C PHE A 605 -19.25 -55.34 -12.16
N GLY A 606 -20.39 -55.94 -12.51
CA GLY A 606 -20.88 -57.14 -11.82
C GLY A 606 -21.18 -56.96 -10.33
N GLY A 607 -21.44 -55.74 -9.85
CA GLY A 607 -21.68 -55.43 -8.44
C GLY A 607 -20.41 -55.13 -7.62
N THR A 608 -19.21 -55.27 -8.18
CA THR A 608 -17.93 -54.93 -7.55
C THR A 608 -17.31 -53.69 -8.17
N LEU A 609 -16.52 -52.94 -7.39
CA LEU A 609 -15.75 -51.79 -7.86
C LEU A 609 -14.33 -52.22 -8.21
N GLU A 610 -14.01 -52.17 -9.50
CA GLU A 610 -12.69 -52.46 -10.05
C GLU A 610 -11.91 -51.15 -10.21
N ILE A 611 -10.70 -51.09 -9.65
CA ILE A 611 -9.80 -49.94 -9.84
C ILE A 611 -9.19 -50.02 -11.24
N LEU A 612 -9.43 -48.99 -12.05
CA LEU A 612 -8.85 -48.85 -13.40
C LEU A 612 -7.45 -48.26 -13.36
N GLY A 613 -7.14 -47.44 -12.35
CA GLY A 613 -5.83 -46.81 -12.25
C GLY A 613 -5.80 -45.62 -11.30
N TYR A 614 -4.64 -44.97 -11.28
CA TYR A 614 -4.36 -43.80 -10.46
C TYR A 614 -3.82 -42.65 -11.32
N LEU A 615 -4.26 -41.44 -10.99
CA LEU A 615 -3.67 -40.19 -11.44
C LEU A 615 -2.90 -39.57 -10.28
N ALA A 616 -1.64 -39.25 -10.52
CA ALA A 616 -0.85 -38.49 -9.56
C ALA A 616 -0.80 -37.03 -10.03
N VAL A 617 -1.24 -36.13 -9.15
CA VAL A 617 -1.27 -34.69 -9.37
C VAL A 617 -0.30 -34.05 -8.38
N ALA A 618 0.57 -33.18 -8.87
CA ALA A 618 1.44 -32.39 -8.01
C ALA A 618 1.40 -30.94 -8.43
N ASP A 619 1.57 -30.07 -7.45
CA ASP A 619 1.85 -28.67 -7.69
C ASP A 619 3.37 -28.49 -7.72
N GLN A 620 3.86 -27.85 -8.77
CA GLN A 620 5.29 -27.69 -8.97
C GLN A 620 5.86 -26.67 -7.98
N LEU A 621 6.99 -26.98 -7.37
CA LEU A 621 7.71 -26.01 -6.55
C LEU A 621 8.23 -24.88 -7.42
N ARG A 622 8.13 -23.63 -6.95
CA ARG A 622 8.77 -22.51 -7.64
C ARG A 622 10.27 -22.76 -7.68
N SER A 623 10.91 -22.41 -8.79
CA SER A 623 12.35 -22.58 -8.99
C SER A 623 13.20 -21.85 -7.94
N THR A 624 12.64 -20.81 -7.32
CA THR A 624 13.31 -19.98 -6.30
C THR A 624 13.05 -20.45 -4.86
N SER A 625 12.05 -21.32 -4.60
CA SER A 625 11.62 -21.68 -3.24
C SER A 625 12.73 -22.29 -2.40
N GLU A 626 13.50 -23.23 -2.95
CA GLU A 626 14.59 -23.90 -2.21
C GLU A 626 15.67 -22.90 -1.77
N GLN A 627 16.05 -21.99 -2.67
CA GLN A 627 17.05 -20.96 -2.38
C GLN A 627 16.54 -19.95 -1.35
N ALA A 628 15.26 -19.56 -1.44
CA ALA A 628 14.63 -18.64 -0.49
C ALA A 628 14.59 -19.22 0.93
N VAL A 629 14.17 -20.48 1.08
CA VAL A 629 14.13 -21.18 2.39
C VAL A 629 15.53 -21.27 2.99
N LYS A 630 16.54 -21.70 2.23
CA LYS A 630 17.93 -21.77 2.70
C LYS A 630 18.45 -20.41 3.16
N ARG A 631 18.16 -19.34 2.42
CA ARG A 631 18.58 -17.99 2.77
C ARG A 631 17.93 -17.52 4.08
N LEU A 632 16.63 -17.76 4.27
CA LEU A 632 15.92 -17.42 5.50
C LEU A 632 16.49 -18.16 6.71
N GLN A 633 16.75 -19.46 6.56
CA GLN A 633 17.37 -20.26 7.61
C GLN A 633 18.80 -19.78 7.93
N SER A 634 19.58 -19.35 6.93
CA SER A 634 20.96 -18.86 7.11
C SER A 634 21.04 -17.56 7.93
N ILE A 635 19.99 -16.75 7.93
CA ILE A 635 19.89 -15.53 8.73
C ILE A 635 19.19 -15.77 10.08
N GLY A 636 18.97 -17.03 10.45
CA GLY A 636 18.43 -17.42 11.75
C GLY A 636 16.90 -17.45 11.86
N ILE A 637 16.17 -17.33 10.73
CA ILE A 637 14.70 -17.42 10.73
C ILE A 637 14.28 -18.89 10.67
N GLU A 638 13.44 -19.30 11.62
CA GLU A 638 12.79 -20.60 11.61
C GLU A 638 11.68 -20.62 10.56
N VAL A 639 11.78 -21.53 9.59
CA VAL A 639 10.79 -21.69 8.52
C VAL A 639 9.84 -22.82 8.88
N ILE A 640 8.53 -22.54 8.86
CA ILE A 640 7.46 -23.51 9.10
C ILE A 640 6.55 -23.57 7.87
N MET A 641 6.19 -24.77 7.41
CA MET A 641 5.20 -24.94 6.34
C MET A 641 3.83 -25.36 6.89
N LEU A 642 2.77 -24.64 6.52
CA LEU A 642 1.38 -25.05 6.75
C LEU A 642 0.76 -25.52 5.43
N THR A 643 0.03 -26.62 5.48
CA THR A 643 -0.68 -27.15 4.31
C THR A 643 -1.91 -27.94 4.71
N GLY A 644 -2.93 -27.94 3.85
CA GLY A 644 -4.08 -28.82 3.94
C GLY A 644 -3.84 -30.22 3.35
N ASP A 645 -2.69 -30.45 2.70
CA ASP A 645 -2.31 -31.75 2.15
C ASP A 645 -2.11 -32.81 3.25
N ASN A 646 -2.12 -34.07 2.83
CA ASN A 646 -1.80 -35.20 3.71
C ASN A 646 -0.34 -35.12 4.26
N PRO A 647 -0.07 -35.78 5.41
CA PRO A 647 1.24 -35.71 6.08
C PRO A 647 2.40 -36.22 5.24
N ALA A 648 2.21 -37.26 4.43
CA ALA A 648 3.27 -37.82 3.59
C ALA A 648 3.72 -36.83 2.49
N THR A 649 2.75 -36.15 1.86
CA THR A 649 3.01 -35.12 0.85
C THR A 649 3.70 -33.90 1.46
N ALA A 650 3.22 -33.44 2.62
CA ALA A 650 3.84 -32.35 3.35
C ALA A 650 5.30 -32.67 3.74
N ALA A 651 5.56 -33.88 4.26
CA ALA A 651 6.90 -34.33 4.62
C ALA A 651 7.85 -34.37 3.43
N ALA A 652 7.37 -34.86 2.28
CA ALA A 652 8.17 -34.94 1.06
C ALA A 652 8.57 -33.55 0.53
N ILE A 653 7.63 -32.60 0.52
CA ILE A 653 7.89 -31.22 0.11
C ILE A 653 8.82 -30.53 1.10
N ALA A 654 8.56 -30.65 2.40
CA ALA A 654 9.41 -30.09 3.44
C ALA A 654 10.84 -30.60 3.33
N LYS A 655 11.03 -31.91 3.10
CA LYS A 655 12.35 -32.52 2.89
C LYS A 655 13.06 -31.97 1.65
N LYS A 656 12.36 -31.78 0.53
CA LYS A 656 12.93 -31.19 -0.70
C LYS A 656 13.40 -29.75 -0.48
N LEU A 657 12.64 -28.97 0.31
CA LEU A 657 12.96 -27.57 0.60
C LEU A 657 13.91 -27.37 1.78
N GLY A 658 14.24 -28.43 2.53
CA GLY A 658 15.05 -28.32 3.76
C GLY A 658 14.29 -27.74 4.96
N ILE A 659 12.95 -27.81 4.96
CA ILE A 659 12.09 -27.34 6.06
C ILE A 659 11.98 -28.45 7.11
N THR A 660 12.34 -28.14 8.36
CA THR A 660 12.32 -29.10 9.47
C THR A 660 10.98 -29.17 10.20
N SER A 661 10.19 -28.09 10.17
CA SER A 661 8.91 -27.97 10.87
C SER A 661 7.77 -27.76 9.89
N TYR A 662 6.77 -28.64 9.93
CA TYR A 662 5.56 -28.52 9.10
C TYR A 662 4.32 -28.99 9.85
N ARG A 663 3.15 -28.54 9.37
CA ARG A 663 1.84 -29.03 9.76
C ARG A 663 1.04 -29.34 8.51
N ALA A 664 0.49 -30.55 8.49
CA ALA A 664 -0.32 -31.09 7.41
C ALA A 664 -1.79 -31.15 7.86
N GLU A 665 -2.70 -31.34 6.90
CA GLU A 665 -4.15 -31.46 7.13
C GLU A 665 -4.76 -30.26 7.88
N VAL A 666 -4.17 -29.06 7.72
CA VAL A 666 -4.68 -27.83 8.33
C VAL A 666 -5.77 -27.24 7.42
N LEU A 667 -7.01 -27.18 7.92
CA LEU A 667 -8.11 -26.54 7.20
C LEU A 667 -7.92 -25.01 7.14
N PRO A 668 -8.44 -24.32 6.12
CA PRO A 668 -8.30 -22.86 6.00
C PRO A 668 -8.76 -22.08 7.25
N GLN A 669 -9.80 -22.57 7.92
CA GLN A 669 -10.36 -21.97 9.13
C GLN A 669 -9.42 -22.12 10.34
N ASP A 670 -8.64 -23.19 10.37
CA ASP A 670 -7.74 -23.54 11.47
C ASP A 670 -6.33 -22.94 11.30
N LYS A 671 -5.99 -22.46 10.09
CA LYS A 671 -4.68 -21.82 9.83
C LYS A 671 -4.43 -20.63 10.76
N ALA A 672 -5.44 -19.79 11.00
CA ALA A 672 -5.31 -18.64 11.90
C ALA A 672 -5.06 -19.06 13.36
N ALA A 673 -5.71 -20.14 13.82
CA ALA A 673 -5.50 -20.69 15.16
C ALA A 673 -4.09 -21.25 15.32
N GLU A 674 -3.55 -21.91 14.29
CA GLU A 674 -2.17 -22.42 14.32
C GLU A 674 -1.14 -21.28 14.32
N VAL A 675 -1.37 -20.21 13.57
CA VAL A 675 -0.54 -18.99 13.63
C VAL A 675 -0.55 -18.40 15.04
N GLU A 676 -1.70 -18.28 15.69
CA GLU A 676 -1.77 -17.79 17.07
C GLU A 676 -1.12 -18.74 18.08
N ARG A 677 -1.23 -20.06 17.88
CA ARG A 677 -0.55 -21.06 18.72
C ARG A 677 0.97 -20.95 18.64
N ILE A 678 1.51 -20.66 17.46
CA ILE A 678 2.95 -20.44 17.27
C ILE A 678 3.35 -19.11 17.91
N LYS A 679 2.57 -18.05 17.70
CA LYS A 679 2.80 -16.71 18.27
C LYS A 679 2.71 -16.70 19.81
N SER A 680 1.86 -17.53 20.41
CA SER A 680 1.74 -17.63 21.88
C SER A 680 3.00 -18.19 22.56
N THR A 681 3.95 -18.74 21.80
CA THR A 681 5.27 -19.14 22.32
C THR A 681 6.20 -17.93 22.59
N GLY A 682 5.74 -16.72 22.30
CA GLY A 682 6.50 -15.48 22.48
C GLY A 682 7.45 -15.14 21.31
N ARG A 683 7.46 -15.97 20.26
CA ARG A 683 8.22 -15.70 19.03
C ARG A 683 7.47 -14.68 18.16
N PHE A 684 8.22 -13.76 17.56
CA PHE A 684 7.64 -12.83 16.60
C PHE A 684 7.42 -13.57 15.27
N THR A 685 6.15 -13.76 14.91
CA THR A 685 5.73 -14.67 13.86
C THR A 685 5.22 -13.91 12.65
N ALA A 686 5.74 -14.25 11.48
CA ALA A 686 5.23 -13.78 10.21
C ALA A 686 4.58 -14.90 9.40
N MET A 687 3.65 -14.55 8.52
CA MET A 687 2.96 -15.48 7.62
C MET A 687 3.10 -15.03 6.17
N VAL A 688 3.37 -15.98 5.27
CA VAL A 688 3.42 -15.79 3.81
C VAL A 688 2.30 -16.63 3.19
N GLY A 689 1.47 -16.02 2.34
CA GLY A 689 0.36 -16.70 1.67
C GLY A 689 -0.10 -15.99 0.40
N ASP A 690 -1.07 -16.58 -0.31
CA ASP A 690 -1.62 -16.04 -1.56
C ASP A 690 -2.63 -14.90 -1.38
N GLY A 691 -3.03 -14.63 -0.12
CA GLY A 691 -3.95 -13.55 0.25
C GLY A 691 -5.44 -13.83 0.02
N ILE A 692 -5.81 -14.88 -0.73
CA ILE A 692 -7.22 -15.20 -1.01
C ILE A 692 -7.74 -16.18 0.04
N ASN A 693 -7.06 -17.30 0.21
CA ASN A 693 -7.49 -18.37 1.12
C ASN A 693 -6.90 -18.18 2.53
N ASP A 694 -5.81 -17.41 2.63
CA ASP A 694 -5.04 -17.24 3.85
C ASP A 694 -5.27 -15.91 4.55
N ALA A 695 -6.22 -15.09 4.10
CA ALA A 695 -6.48 -13.77 4.68
C ALA A 695 -6.65 -13.79 6.22
N PRO A 696 -7.40 -14.75 6.83
CA PRO A 696 -7.48 -14.84 8.28
C PRO A 696 -6.14 -15.16 8.96
N ALA A 697 -5.33 -16.04 8.36
CA ALA A 697 -4.02 -16.42 8.89
C ALA A 697 -2.99 -15.27 8.75
N LEU A 698 -3.00 -14.57 7.62
CA LEU A 698 -2.18 -13.37 7.38
C LEU A 698 -2.53 -12.23 8.35
N ALA A 699 -3.80 -12.12 8.75
CA ALA A 699 -4.23 -11.12 9.72
C ALA A 699 -3.83 -11.45 11.18
N ALA A 700 -3.70 -12.74 11.52
CA ALA A 700 -3.30 -13.19 12.86
C ALA A 700 -1.80 -13.00 13.16
N ALA A 701 -0.96 -13.03 12.11
CA ALA A 701 0.49 -12.86 12.21
C ALA A 701 0.89 -11.46 12.67
N ASN A 702 2.10 -11.31 13.23
CA ASN A 702 2.64 -10.00 13.59
C ASN A 702 2.96 -9.16 12.34
N VAL A 703 3.43 -9.83 11.29
CA VAL A 703 3.68 -9.27 9.95
C VAL A 703 3.22 -10.29 8.92
N SER A 704 2.61 -9.84 7.84
CA SER A 704 2.18 -10.70 6.74
C SER A 704 2.79 -10.29 5.42
N PHE A 705 3.06 -11.29 4.59
CA PHE A 705 3.51 -11.16 3.21
C PHE A 705 2.49 -11.86 2.32
N ALA A 706 1.85 -11.11 1.43
CA ALA A 706 1.00 -11.68 0.40
C ALA A 706 1.81 -11.83 -0.88
N ILE A 707 1.80 -13.01 -1.50
CA ILE A 707 2.39 -13.23 -2.82
C ILE A 707 1.33 -12.91 -3.87
N GLY A 708 1.70 -12.06 -4.84
CA GLY A 708 0.85 -11.58 -5.92
C GLY A 708 0.89 -12.44 -7.18
#